data_AF-B7G4M4-F1
#
_entry.id   AF-B7G4M4-F1
#
_cell.length_a   1.000
_cell.length_b   1.000
_cell.length_c   1.000
_cell.angle_alpha   90.00
_cell.angle_beta   90.00
_cell.angle_gamma   90.00
#
_symmetry.space_group_name_H-M   'P 1'
#
loop_
_entity.id
_entity.type
_entity.pdbx_description
1 polymer ?
#
loop_
_entity_poly.entity_id
_entity_poly.type
_entity_poly.pdbx_seq_one_letter_code
_entity_poly.pdbx_strand_id
1 'polypeptide(L)'
;MIADVATTIATGPTTAQTKALIVCDMQPDLLKSLPPARRQALLDTVIVTVDAVRKAPPSKIIWTGVRFLDPTFASEVSYTHRLYGALRRLYDSAPKGTVQWFVAGTYGTAIDPALLPLDEQDRPHEDNDQDIISWRSQHLPLELAEIVKSQGIVECTVVGYKASYAVQATCQVLCDASIPVQVVIDAVEDDNSARRQAVIKHLLPIYAECMDLSTFLSNTVDMDSYQVPPQLHRGQKPLLSTSSDEYTKRSWTAGAVRYFADCGRGGHGPIYRQHLMQQPWPVQEWYADHLRGQTYRCPVGKRVVDFCDEPQFSGIAMFLKGREWLDEKEKLITLRYDNTILQIPPTFVIRQGQWVDAAPPTSSAASEICWFLKEVIKNGGRAVQVCPSAEDALALAEARNNYVVQAHIPSPLLTDNGRKCHVKFYSLVTSDHTNGWNLYTYKDGFLSVSPNLWSAGDLSAETQITVKRNVRLQFSPDSENNQEGAVSAAPMENWTAAGSWPILYGRCRDAVRSMVRVAIDEGKLMNRPPGRSQFEIFSADFMLDTEGSVWLIEFNFTPVLFDPLYHSHDPSRLTTDGLKRYHAEHLEMGDTAPINDHDMIRDAVSIVFDGIPVKPGLTKWEHAMKCDDKPYHECLSPTHPIDGS
;
A
#
# COMPACT_ATOMS: atom_id res chain seq x y z
N MET A 1 -36.18 -45.58 0.20
CA MET A 1 -36.01 -45.65 -1.28
C MET A 1 -35.76 -44.25 -1.84
N ILE A 2 -34.73 -43.55 -1.32
CA ILE A 2 -34.06 -42.41 -1.95
C ILE A 2 -32.61 -42.56 -1.48
N ALA A 3 -31.74 -42.95 -2.39
CA ALA A 3 -30.33 -43.21 -2.14
C ALA A 3 -29.51 -41.95 -2.47
N ASP A 4 -28.42 -41.79 -1.73
CA ASP A 4 -27.37 -40.80 -1.87
C ASP A 4 -26.92 -40.59 -3.32
N VAL A 5 -26.92 -39.33 -3.75
CA VAL A 5 -26.13 -38.85 -4.89
C VAL A 5 -25.12 -37.85 -4.33
N ALA A 6 -24.05 -38.39 -3.72
CA ALA A 6 -22.84 -37.64 -3.47
C ALA A 6 -22.02 -37.65 -4.77
N THR A 7 -22.24 -36.64 -5.62
CA THR A 7 -21.45 -36.44 -6.83
C THR A 7 -20.07 -35.92 -6.43
N THR A 8 -19.07 -36.80 -6.46
CA THR A 8 -17.65 -36.43 -6.38
C THR A 8 -17.30 -35.58 -7.60
N ILE A 9 -17.24 -34.26 -7.44
CA ILE A 9 -16.72 -33.36 -8.48
C ILE A 9 -15.20 -33.55 -8.49
N ALA A 10 -14.71 -34.27 -9.50
CA ALA A 10 -13.29 -34.35 -9.78
C ALA A 10 -12.78 -32.95 -10.11
N THR A 11 -11.97 -32.36 -9.23
CA THR A 11 -11.22 -31.13 -9.48
C THR A 11 -10.12 -31.45 -10.49
N GLY A 12 -10.47 -31.46 -11.77
CA GLY A 12 -9.49 -31.41 -12.85
C GLY A 12 -8.65 -30.12 -12.76
N PRO A 13 -7.48 -30.08 -13.40
CA PRO A 13 -6.66 -28.86 -13.44
C PRO A 13 -7.51 -27.69 -13.94
N THR A 14 -7.65 -26.65 -13.13
CA THR A 14 -8.31 -25.41 -13.50
C THR A 14 -7.55 -24.80 -14.67
N THR A 15 -8.05 -25.01 -15.89
CA THR A 15 -7.58 -24.30 -17.07
C THR A 15 -7.67 -22.81 -16.76
N ALA A 16 -6.52 -22.13 -16.81
CA ALA A 16 -6.45 -20.70 -16.53
C ALA A 16 -7.51 -19.98 -17.36
N GLN A 17 -8.39 -19.27 -16.67
CA GLN A 17 -9.49 -18.53 -17.30
C GLN A 17 -8.91 -17.37 -18.10
N THR A 18 -9.26 -17.27 -19.38
CA THR A 18 -8.82 -16.18 -20.25
C THR A 18 -9.62 -14.92 -19.96
N LYS A 19 -8.94 -13.80 -19.72
CA LYS A 19 -9.54 -12.46 -19.55
C LYS A 19 -9.24 -11.58 -20.75
N ALA A 20 -9.99 -10.48 -20.92
CA ALA A 20 -9.67 -9.50 -21.97
C ALA A 20 -9.82 -8.04 -21.54
N LEU A 21 -8.97 -7.19 -22.11
CA LEU A 21 -9.12 -5.74 -22.10
C LEU A 21 -9.77 -5.27 -23.40
N ILE A 22 -10.92 -4.62 -23.30
CA ILE A 22 -11.61 -4.00 -24.44
C ILE A 22 -11.26 -2.52 -24.47
N VAL A 23 -10.63 -2.07 -25.56
CA VAL A 23 -10.24 -0.66 -25.75
C VAL A 23 -11.15 -0.01 -26.78
N CYS A 24 -11.96 0.95 -26.35
CA CYS A 24 -13.00 1.57 -27.15
C CYS A 24 -12.58 2.88 -27.82
N ASP A 25 -12.78 2.98 -29.14
CA ASP A 25 -12.82 4.21 -29.93
C ASP A 25 -11.59 5.12 -29.81
N MET A 26 -10.41 4.51 -29.63
CA MET A 26 -9.12 5.20 -29.58
C MET A 26 -8.56 5.51 -30.97
N GLN A 27 -9.42 5.91 -31.92
CA GLN A 27 -9.01 6.35 -33.25
C GLN A 27 -8.53 7.81 -33.19
N PRO A 28 -7.40 8.19 -33.84
CA PRO A 28 -6.84 9.54 -33.74
C PRO A 28 -7.83 10.67 -34.03
N ASP A 29 -8.74 10.47 -34.99
CA ASP A 29 -9.71 11.49 -35.38
C ASP A 29 -10.83 11.67 -34.35
N LEU A 30 -11.23 10.61 -33.64
CA LEU A 30 -12.16 10.72 -32.53
C LEU A 30 -11.50 11.48 -31.37
N LEU A 31 -10.25 11.15 -31.06
CA LEU A 31 -9.48 11.77 -29.99
C LEU A 31 -9.22 13.27 -30.20
N LYS A 32 -9.24 13.77 -31.44
CA LYS A 32 -9.13 15.22 -31.73
C LYS A 32 -10.24 16.07 -31.12
N SER A 33 -11.39 15.45 -30.78
CA SER A 33 -12.47 16.17 -30.10
C SER A 33 -12.20 16.43 -28.61
N LEU A 34 -11.14 15.84 -28.04
CA LEU A 34 -10.66 16.18 -26.70
C LEU A 34 -9.65 17.33 -26.73
N PRO A 35 -9.66 18.21 -25.71
CA PRO A 35 -8.56 19.14 -25.48
C PRO A 35 -7.22 18.39 -25.39
N PRO A 36 -6.11 18.93 -25.93
CA PRO A 36 -4.83 18.22 -26.02
C PRO A 36 -4.36 17.61 -24.69
N ALA A 37 -4.51 18.34 -23.58
CA ALA A 37 -4.12 17.86 -22.25
C ALA A 37 -4.95 16.65 -21.79
N ARG A 38 -6.28 16.69 -21.98
CA ARG A 38 -7.18 15.58 -21.64
C ARG A 38 -6.97 14.37 -22.54
N ARG A 39 -6.70 14.61 -23.84
CA ARG A 39 -6.34 13.56 -24.79
C ARG A 39 -5.06 12.85 -24.35
N GLN A 40 -4.03 13.60 -23.98
CA GLN A 40 -2.76 13.01 -23.53
C GLN A 40 -2.96 12.21 -22.23
N ALA A 41 -3.68 12.77 -21.26
CA ALA A 41 -3.99 12.07 -20.01
C ALA A 41 -4.74 10.75 -20.25
N LEU A 42 -5.74 10.75 -21.15
CA LEU A 42 -6.44 9.52 -21.53
C LEU A 42 -5.49 8.51 -22.17
N LEU A 43 -4.66 8.94 -23.13
CA LEU A 43 -3.69 8.08 -23.79
C LEU A 43 -2.72 7.46 -22.78
N ASP A 44 -2.16 8.27 -21.89
CA ASP A 44 -1.22 7.79 -20.87
C ASP A 44 -1.86 6.72 -19.98
N THR A 45 -3.10 6.93 -19.53
CA THR A 45 -3.81 5.94 -18.71
C THR A 45 -4.14 4.66 -19.48
N VAL A 46 -4.59 4.77 -20.75
CA VAL A 46 -4.90 3.60 -21.58
C VAL A 46 -3.63 2.82 -21.95
N ILE A 47 -2.49 3.49 -22.17
CA ILE A 47 -1.19 2.83 -22.36
C ILE A 47 -0.86 1.99 -21.13
N VAL A 48 -1.02 2.56 -19.93
CA VAL A 48 -0.73 1.85 -18.68
C VAL A 48 -1.63 0.61 -18.51
N THR A 49 -2.91 0.68 -18.87
CA THR A 49 -3.79 -0.50 -18.77
C THR A 49 -3.45 -1.57 -19.82
N VAL A 50 -3.17 -1.17 -21.05
CA VAL A 50 -2.74 -2.06 -22.15
C VAL A 50 -1.43 -2.78 -21.78
N ASP A 51 -0.44 -2.04 -21.29
CA ASP A 51 0.86 -2.60 -20.89
C ASP A 51 0.74 -3.55 -19.71
N ALA A 52 -0.14 -3.27 -18.74
CA ALA A 52 -0.41 -4.18 -17.63
C ALA A 52 -0.99 -5.51 -18.12
N VAL A 53 -1.95 -5.46 -19.05
CA VAL A 53 -2.61 -6.66 -19.59
C VAL A 53 -1.66 -7.50 -20.43
N ARG A 54 -0.80 -6.88 -21.23
CA ARG A 54 0.26 -7.60 -21.99
C ARG A 54 1.23 -8.35 -21.07
N LYS A 55 1.47 -7.84 -19.86
CA LYS A 55 2.34 -8.49 -18.85
C LYS A 55 1.64 -9.57 -18.02
N ALA A 56 0.33 -9.71 -18.13
CA ALA A 56 -0.48 -10.61 -17.32
C ALA A 56 -1.15 -11.75 -18.15
N PRO A 57 -0.39 -12.69 -18.72
CA PRO A 57 -0.96 -13.82 -19.46
C PRO A 57 -1.74 -14.78 -18.52
N PRO A 58 -2.84 -15.42 -18.98
CA PRO A 58 -3.42 -15.37 -20.32
C PRO A 58 -4.51 -14.29 -20.45
N SER A 59 -4.11 -13.09 -20.91
CA SER A 59 -5.04 -12.01 -21.23
C SER A 59 -4.97 -11.61 -22.70
N LYS A 60 -6.10 -11.20 -23.26
CA LYS A 60 -6.23 -10.70 -24.65
C LYS A 60 -6.54 -9.20 -24.65
N ILE A 61 -6.23 -8.51 -25.74
CA ILE A 61 -6.65 -7.13 -25.96
C ILE A 61 -7.58 -7.12 -27.17
N ILE A 62 -8.76 -6.51 -27.02
CA ILE A 62 -9.71 -6.33 -28.11
C ILE A 62 -9.92 -4.84 -28.36
N TRP A 63 -9.49 -4.39 -29.52
CA TRP A 63 -9.66 -3.02 -29.99
C TRP A 63 -11.00 -2.89 -30.67
N THR A 64 -11.83 -1.94 -30.22
CA THR A 64 -13.11 -1.65 -30.86
C THR A 64 -13.08 -0.24 -31.45
N GLY A 65 -13.70 -0.07 -32.61
CA GLY A 65 -13.74 1.21 -33.29
C GLY A 65 -14.81 1.23 -34.38
N VAL A 66 -15.05 2.41 -34.94
CA VAL A 66 -16.02 2.58 -36.03
C VAL A 66 -15.28 2.54 -37.36
N ARG A 67 -15.70 1.63 -38.25
CA ARG A 67 -15.18 1.53 -39.62
C ARG A 67 -16.29 1.11 -40.56
N PHE A 68 -16.43 1.86 -41.65
CA PHE A 68 -17.33 1.52 -42.75
C PHE A 68 -16.52 1.03 -43.96
N LEU A 69 -17.01 0.05 -44.70
CA LEU A 69 -16.38 -0.35 -45.95
C LEU A 69 -16.78 0.64 -47.05
N ASP A 70 -15.82 1.12 -47.86
CA ASP A 70 -16.04 2.21 -48.84
C ASP A 70 -17.24 1.97 -49.78
N PRO A 71 -17.45 0.75 -50.33
CA PRO A 71 -18.60 0.50 -51.19
C PRO A 71 -19.93 0.50 -50.45
N THR A 72 -19.92 0.21 -49.13
CA THR A 72 -21.15 -0.09 -48.39
C THR A 72 -21.62 1.08 -47.53
N PHE A 73 -20.79 2.06 -47.19
CA PHE A 73 -21.21 3.24 -46.41
C PHE A 73 -22.39 3.99 -47.07
N ALA A 74 -22.18 4.40 -48.33
CA ALA A 74 -23.03 3.97 -49.43
C ALA A 74 -24.52 3.67 -49.17
N SER A 75 -24.72 2.38 -49.03
CA SER A 75 -25.96 1.63 -49.03
C SER A 75 -26.43 1.25 -47.62
N GLU A 76 -25.53 1.18 -46.64
CA GLU A 76 -25.82 0.75 -45.27
C GLU A 76 -26.37 1.90 -44.41
N VAL A 77 -25.91 3.13 -44.65
CA VAL A 77 -26.29 4.28 -43.83
C VAL A 77 -27.33 5.13 -44.55
N SER A 78 -28.57 5.04 -44.11
CA SER A 78 -29.65 5.94 -44.56
C SER A 78 -29.30 7.40 -44.27
N TYR A 79 -29.63 8.31 -45.20
CA TYR A 79 -29.55 9.76 -44.97
C TYR A 79 -30.36 10.21 -43.73
N THR A 80 -31.42 9.50 -43.37
CA THR A 80 -32.25 9.83 -42.20
C THR A 80 -31.75 9.19 -40.91
N HIS A 81 -30.65 8.42 -40.96
CA HIS A 81 -30.07 7.81 -39.77
C HIS A 81 -29.62 8.90 -38.79
N ARG A 82 -30.11 8.85 -37.53
CA ARG A 82 -29.92 9.94 -36.55
C ARG A 82 -28.44 10.24 -36.24
N LEU A 83 -27.62 9.20 -36.12
CA LEU A 83 -26.19 9.34 -35.82
C LEU A 83 -25.36 9.53 -37.10
N TYR A 84 -25.38 8.53 -37.98
CA TYR A 84 -24.50 8.51 -39.16
C TYR A 84 -25.06 9.21 -40.42
N GLY A 85 -26.34 9.60 -40.46
CA GLY A 85 -26.94 10.21 -41.66
C GLY A 85 -26.33 11.57 -42.00
N ALA A 86 -25.84 12.31 -41.00
CA ALA A 86 -25.07 13.52 -41.22
C ALA A 86 -23.70 13.24 -41.84
N LEU A 87 -23.02 12.18 -41.37
CA LEU A 87 -21.75 11.71 -41.96
C LEU A 87 -21.96 11.21 -43.40
N ARG A 88 -23.09 10.55 -43.69
CA ARG A 88 -23.49 10.14 -45.04
C ARG A 88 -23.64 11.35 -45.96
N ARG A 89 -24.43 12.35 -45.56
CA ARG A 89 -24.60 13.61 -46.33
C ARG A 89 -23.26 14.30 -46.55
N LEU A 90 -22.43 14.37 -45.53
CA LEU A 90 -21.12 15.00 -45.61
C LEU A 90 -20.18 14.22 -46.56
N TYR A 91 -20.15 12.90 -46.47
CA TYR A 91 -19.39 12.03 -47.37
C TYR A 91 -19.78 12.21 -48.84
N ASP A 92 -21.08 12.29 -49.13
CA ASP A 92 -21.56 12.46 -50.51
C ASP A 92 -21.37 13.88 -51.05
N SER A 93 -21.32 14.89 -50.19
CA SER A 93 -21.22 16.30 -50.59
C SER A 93 -19.79 16.85 -50.59
N ALA A 94 -18.88 16.25 -49.83
CA ALA A 94 -17.51 16.71 -49.74
C ALA A 94 -16.63 16.16 -50.88
N PRO A 95 -15.52 16.85 -51.23
CA PRO A 95 -14.55 16.32 -52.16
C PRO A 95 -14.04 14.94 -51.71
N LYS A 96 -13.82 14.03 -52.68
CA LYS A 96 -13.25 12.70 -52.40
C LYS A 96 -11.94 12.85 -51.61
N GLY A 97 -11.82 12.06 -50.54
CA GLY A 97 -10.68 12.07 -49.62
C GLY A 97 -10.80 13.02 -48.42
N THR A 98 -11.72 13.98 -48.40
CA THR A 98 -11.82 14.95 -47.29
C THR A 98 -12.48 14.38 -46.03
N VAL A 99 -13.45 13.49 -46.18
CA VAL A 99 -14.26 12.90 -45.09
C VAL A 99 -14.34 11.39 -45.17
N GLN A 100 -13.33 10.76 -45.79
CA GLN A 100 -13.23 9.32 -45.87
C GLN A 100 -12.55 8.71 -44.65
N TRP A 101 -12.19 9.50 -43.62
CA TRP A 101 -11.40 9.04 -42.48
C TRP A 101 -12.07 7.93 -41.64
N PHE A 102 -13.38 7.72 -41.73
CA PHE A 102 -14.09 6.60 -41.10
C PHE A 102 -14.31 5.40 -42.03
N VAL A 103 -13.79 5.49 -43.26
CA VAL A 103 -13.88 4.45 -44.29
C VAL A 103 -12.61 3.62 -44.31
N ALA A 104 -12.75 2.31 -44.49
CA ALA A 104 -11.65 1.37 -44.53
C ALA A 104 -10.56 1.79 -45.52
N GLY A 105 -9.29 1.67 -45.10
CA GLY A 105 -8.14 2.10 -45.89
C GLY A 105 -7.72 3.55 -45.66
N THR A 106 -8.35 4.26 -44.73
CA THR A 106 -7.95 5.63 -44.36
C THR A 106 -7.39 5.72 -42.95
N TYR A 107 -6.61 6.78 -42.68
CA TYR A 107 -5.91 6.98 -41.41
C TYR A 107 -6.84 7.01 -40.20
N GLY A 108 -8.08 7.52 -40.34
CA GLY A 108 -9.01 7.57 -39.22
C GLY A 108 -9.58 6.21 -38.83
N THR A 109 -9.34 5.16 -39.61
CA THR A 109 -9.67 3.75 -39.26
C THR A 109 -8.50 3.01 -38.62
N ALA A 110 -7.42 3.70 -38.27
CA ALA A 110 -6.33 3.13 -37.48
C ALA A 110 -6.56 3.35 -35.98
N ILE A 111 -6.06 2.41 -35.16
CA ILE A 111 -5.86 2.62 -33.73
C ILE A 111 -4.77 3.69 -33.56
N ASP A 112 -4.86 4.52 -32.52
CA ASP A 112 -3.84 5.53 -32.25
C ASP A 112 -2.44 4.87 -32.14
N PRO A 113 -1.46 5.30 -32.95
CA PRO A 113 -0.12 4.71 -32.96
C PRO A 113 0.61 4.77 -31.62
N ALA A 114 0.18 5.60 -30.67
CA ALA A 114 0.72 5.62 -29.31
C ALA A 114 0.33 4.38 -28.49
N LEU A 115 -0.73 3.67 -28.87
CA LEU A 115 -1.27 2.49 -28.18
C LEU A 115 -0.77 1.16 -28.75
N LEU A 116 -0.24 1.20 -29.97
CA LEU A 116 0.31 0.03 -30.64
C LEU A 116 1.72 -0.29 -30.11
N PRO A 117 2.13 -1.57 -30.09
CA PRO A 117 3.50 -1.96 -29.77
C PRO A 117 4.52 -1.24 -30.65
N LEU A 118 5.69 -0.93 -30.07
CA LEU A 118 6.77 -0.23 -30.77
C LEU A 118 7.46 -1.10 -31.81
N ASP A 119 7.59 -2.41 -31.52
CA ASP A 119 8.11 -3.36 -32.50
C ASP A 119 7.03 -3.62 -33.56
N GLU A 120 7.40 -3.44 -34.82
CA GLU A 120 6.49 -3.74 -35.93
C GLU A 120 6.08 -5.20 -35.99
N GLN A 121 6.92 -6.11 -35.47
CA GLN A 121 6.61 -7.53 -35.39
C GLN A 121 5.54 -7.85 -34.34
N ASP A 122 5.44 -7.00 -33.30
CA ASP A 122 4.46 -7.16 -32.22
C ASP A 122 3.14 -6.44 -32.52
N ARG A 123 3.05 -5.67 -33.61
CA ARG A 123 1.82 -4.95 -33.95
C ARG A 123 0.66 -5.93 -34.19
N PRO A 124 -0.59 -5.51 -33.90
CA PRO A 124 -1.76 -6.32 -34.22
C PRO A 124 -1.79 -6.58 -35.72
N HIS A 125 -1.56 -7.84 -36.09
CA HIS A 125 -1.85 -8.39 -37.40
C HIS A 125 -3.10 -9.27 -37.28
N GLU A 126 -3.80 -9.52 -38.38
CA GLU A 126 -4.93 -10.47 -38.39
C GLU A 126 -4.54 -11.88 -37.85
N ASP A 127 -3.23 -12.18 -37.80
CA ASP A 127 -2.65 -13.43 -37.27
C ASP A 127 -1.99 -13.31 -35.88
N ASN A 128 -2.03 -12.15 -35.20
CA ASN A 128 -1.49 -12.03 -33.83
C ASN A 128 -2.57 -12.42 -32.81
N ASP A 129 -2.40 -13.58 -32.19
CA ASP A 129 -3.39 -14.12 -31.25
C ASP A 129 -3.68 -13.22 -30.04
N GLN A 130 -2.80 -12.28 -29.64
CA GLN A 130 -3.01 -11.46 -28.44
C GLN A 130 -3.91 -10.22 -28.64
N ASP A 131 -3.84 -9.57 -29.80
CA ASP A 131 -4.52 -8.30 -30.08
C ASP A 131 -5.55 -8.47 -31.21
N ILE A 132 -6.83 -8.46 -30.87
CA ILE A 132 -7.96 -8.64 -31.80
C ILE A 132 -8.55 -7.26 -32.14
N ILE A 133 -8.92 -7.03 -33.40
CA ILE A 133 -9.61 -5.80 -33.80
C ILE A 133 -11.05 -6.11 -34.22
N SER A 134 -12.01 -5.50 -33.54
CA SER A 134 -13.44 -5.60 -33.79
C SER A 134 -14.00 -4.27 -34.28
N TRP A 135 -14.12 -4.14 -35.60
CA TRP A 135 -14.70 -2.96 -36.25
C TRP A 135 -16.22 -3.05 -36.31
N ARG A 136 -16.91 -1.97 -35.91
CA ARG A 136 -18.37 -1.87 -36.03
C ARG A 136 -18.79 -0.81 -37.03
N SER A 137 -19.89 -1.07 -37.73
CA SER A 137 -20.62 -0.09 -38.57
C SER A 137 -21.88 0.44 -37.90
N GLN A 138 -22.22 -0.08 -36.71
CA GLN A 138 -23.38 0.32 -35.92
C GLN A 138 -22.98 0.88 -34.55
N HIS A 139 -23.92 1.52 -33.87
CA HIS A 139 -23.66 2.08 -32.54
C HIS A 139 -23.35 0.98 -31.50
N LEU A 140 -24.16 -0.07 -31.47
CA LEU A 140 -23.97 -1.24 -30.60
C LEU A 140 -22.96 -2.21 -31.25
N PRO A 141 -21.88 -2.61 -30.56
CA PRO A 141 -20.91 -3.58 -31.06
C PRO A 141 -21.44 -5.02 -30.93
N LEU A 142 -22.53 -5.36 -31.63
CA LEU A 142 -23.22 -6.66 -31.44
C LEU A 142 -22.32 -7.87 -31.69
N GLU A 143 -21.41 -7.80 -32.67
CA GLU A 143 -20.47 -8.88 -32.98
C GLU A 143 -19.44 -9.12 -31.86
N LEU A 144 -19.22 -8.14 -30.97
CA LEU A 144 -18.20 -8.23 -29.93
C LEU A 144 -18.48 -9.36 -28.95
N ALA A 145 -19.75 -9.57 -28.57
CA ALA A 145 -20.12 -10.64 -27.66
C ALA A 145 -19.81 -12.03 -28.25
N GLU A 146 -19.99 -12.21 -29.56
CA GLU A 146 -19.66 -13.45 -30.26
C GLU A 146 -18.15 -13.66 -30.33
N ILE A 147 -17.39 -12.59 -30.62
CA ILE A 147 -15.91 -12.61 -30.60
C ILE A 147 -15.43 -13.03 -29.22
N VAL A 148 -15.87 -12.37 -28.15
CA VAL A 148 -15.45 -12.66 -26.76
C VAL A 148 -15.75 -14.12 -26.39
N LYS A 149 -16.96 -14.62 -26.72
CA LYS A 149 -17.34 -16.02 -26.47
C LYS A 149 -16.51 -17.01 -27.27
N SER A 150 -16.23 -16.72 -28.55
CA SER A 150 -15.44 -17.59 -29.43
C SER A 150 -13.99 -17.78 -28.95
N GLN A 151 -13.47 -16.78 -28.22
CA GLN A 151 -12.12 -16.77 -27.66
C GLN A 151 -12.04 -17.41 -26.27
N GLY A 152 -13.16 -17.91 -25.73
CA GLY A 152 -13.22 -18.48 -24.38
C GLY A 152 -12.93 -17.45 -23.27
N ILE A 153 -13.16 -16.17 -23.54
CA ILE A 153 -12.97 -15.11 -22.55
C ILE A 153 -14.14 -15.12 -21.57
N VAL A 154 -13.82 -15.15 -20.27
CA VAL A 154 -14.84 -15.25 -19.21
C VAL A 154 -15.13 -13.93 -18.50
N GLU A 155 -14.27 -12.92 -18.68
CA GLU A 155 -14.38 -11.61 -18.04
C GLU A 155 -13.72 -10.55 -18.93
N CYS A 156 -14.32 -9.36 -18.98
CA CYS A 156 -13.81 -8.24 -19.75
C CYS A 156 -13.62 -6.98 -18.89
N THR A 157 -12.48 -6.33 -19.03
CA THR A 157 -12.26 -4.96 -18.52
C THR A 157 -12.38 -3.98 -19.68
N VAL A 158 -13.13 -2.88 -19.51
CA VAL A 158 -13.38 -1.89 -20.57
C VAL A 158 -12.72 -0.56 -20.25
N VAL A 159 -12.05 0.02 -21.24
CA VAL A 159 -11.42 1.36 -21.21
C VAL A 159 -11.66 2.09 -22.54
N GLY A 160 -11.40 3.38 -22.59
CA GLY A 160 -11.31 4.12 -23.85
C GLY A 160 -12.17 5.38 -23.91
N TYR A 161 -12.53 5.78 -25.12
CA TYR A 161 -13.13 7.07 -25.41
C TYR A 161 -14.64 6.99 -25.68
N LYS A 162 -15.34 8.13 -25.53
CA LYS A 162 -16.80 8.28 -25.62
C LYS A 162 -17.54 7.45 -24.57
N ALA A 163 -17.35 7.80 -23.29
CA ALA A 163 -18.02 7.17 -22.14
C ALA A 163 -19.52 6.91 -22.39
N SER A 164 -20.26 7.92 -22.86
CA SER A 164 -21.70 7.86 -23.13
C SER A 164 -22.13 7.10 -24.37
N TYR A 165 -21.18 6.62 -25.19
CA TYR A 165 -21.48 5.90 -26.43
C TYR A 165 -20.73 4.58 -26.47
N ALA A 166 -19.44 4.58 -26.82
CA ALA A 166 -18.71 3.36 -27.13
C ALA A 166 -18.47 2.50 -25.89
N VAL A 167 -18.01 3.12 -24.79
CA VAL A 167 -17.75 2.41 -23.53
C VAL A 167 -19.04 1.86 -22.95
N GLN A 168 -20.09 2.70 -22.83
CA GLN A 168 -21.39 2.25 -22.32
C GLN A 168 -22.03 1.16 -23.19
N ALA A 169 -22.06 1.32 -24.52
CA ALA A 169 -22.60 0.31 -25.43
C ALA A 169 -21.85 -1.01 -25.33
N THR A 170 -20.52 -0.97 -25.22
CA THR A 170 -19.67 -2.15 -25.00
C THR A 170 -20.04 -2.86 -23.70
N CYS A 171 -20.15 -2.13 -22.59
CA CYS A 171 -20.53 -2.70 -21.29
C CYS A 171 -21.92 -3.33 -21.36
N GLN A 172 -22.88 -2.65 -22.00
CA GLN A 172 -24.24 -3.17 -22.17
C GLN A 172 -24.26 -4.46 -22.98
N VAL A 173 -23.62 -4.51 -24.15
CA VAL A 173 -23.61 -5.71 -25.01
C VAL A 173 -22.98 -6.91 -24.30
N LEU A 174 -21.88 -6.71 -23.57
CA LEU A 174 -21.22 -7.78 -22.82
C LEU A 174 -22.06 -8.25 -21.63
N CYS A 175 -22.68 -7.32 -20.90
CA CYS A 175 -23.58 -7.63 -19.78
C CYS A 175 -24.82 -8.41 -20.26
N ASP A 176 -25.47 -7.97 -21.34
CA ASP A 176 -26.62 -8.66 -21.97
C ASP A 176 -26.22 -10.07 -22.44
N ALA A 177 -24.97 -10.26 -22.84
CA ALA A 177 -24.41 -11.56 -23.20
C ALA A 177 -23.99 -12.43 -22.01
N SER A 178 -24.23 -11.98 -20.76
CA SER A 178 -23.86 -12.62 -19.49
C SER A 178 -22.34 -12.77 -19.30
N ILE A 179 -21.56 -11.80 -19.78
CA ILE A 179 -20.11 -11.74 -19.57
C ILE A 179 -19.85 -10.70 -18.48
N PRO A 180 -19.21 -11.07 -17.35
CA PRO A 180 -18.75 -10.12 -16.33
C PRO A 180 -17.94 -8.96 -16.93
N VAL A 181 -18.30 -7.74 -16.54
CA VAL A 181 -17.68 -6.51 -17.06
C VAL A 181 -17.12 -5.68 -15.91
N GLN A 182 -15.90 -5.23 -16.08
CA GLN A 182 -15.24 -4.23 -15.24
C GLN A 182 -14.92 -2.97 -16.04
N VAL A 183 -14.83 -1.82 -15.39
CA VAL A 183 -14.43 -0.55 -16.02
C VAL A 183 -13.38 0.17 -15.19
N VAL A 184 -12.28 0.57 -15.84
CA VAL A 184 -11.26 1.43 -15.21
C VAL A 184 -11.63 2.88 -15.42
N ILE A 185 -12.23 3.52 -14.41
CA ILE A 185 -12.88 4.85 -14.55
C ILE A 185 -11.90 5.99 -14.89
N ASP A 186 -10.62 5.83 -14.53
CA ASP A 186 -9.54 6.76 -14.87
C ASP A 186 -9.13 6.66 -16.35
N ALA A 187 -9.39 5.51 -16.98
CA ALA A 187 -9.09 5.21 -18.37
C ALA A 187 -10.32 5.41 -19.29
N VAL A 188 -11.35 6.10 -18.81
CA VAL A 188 -12.58 6.39 -19.55
C VAL A 188 -12.78 7.90 -19.68
N GLU A 189 -13.02 8.37 -20.91
CA GLU A 189 -13.18 9.79 -21.18
C GLU A 189 -14.31 10.11 -22.18
N ASP A 190 -14.79 11.35 -22.18
CA ASP A 190 -15.84 11.86 -23.05
C ASP A 190 -15.52 13.32 -23.46
N ASP A 191 -15.91 13.75 -24.67
CA ASP A 191 -15.78 15.15 -25.11
C ASP A 191 -16.50 16.13 -24.17
N ASN A 192 -17.52 15.66 -23.44
CA ASN A 192 -18.20 16.45 -22.43
C ASN A 192 -17.92 15.87 -21.03
N SER A 193 -17.23 16.64 -20.19
CA SER A 193 -16.84 16.21 -18.83
C SER A 193 -18.03 15.96 -17.91
N ALA A 194 -19.10 16.75 -18.01
CA ALA A 194 -20.31 16.54 -17.23
C ALA A 194 -21.01 15.24 -17.64
N ARG A 195 -21.03 14.94 -18.95
CA ARG A 195 -21.54 13.68 -19.49
C ARG A 195 -20.71 12.48 -19.05
N ARG A 196 -19.37 12.58 -19.10
CA ARG A 196 -18.47 11.57 -18.50
C ARG A 196 -18.86 11.27 -17.06
N GLN A 197 -18.94 12.31 -16.23
CA GLN A 197 -19.22 12.15 -14.80
C GLN A 197 -20.59 11.51 -14.55
N ALA A 198 -21.61 11.94 -15.28
CA ALA A 198 -22.94 11.36 -15.18
C ALA A 198 -22.93 9.86 -15.56
N VAL A 199 -22.24 9.49 -16.63
CA VAL A 199 -22.15 8.10 -17.10
C VAL A 199 -21.38 7.22 -16.12
N ILE A 200 -20.21 7.66 -15.65
CA ILE A 200 -19.40 6.92 -14.68
C ILE A 200 -20.16 6.72 -13.36
N LYS A 201 -20.84 7.77 -12.87
CA LYS A 201 -21.49 7.72 -11.57
C LYS A 201 -22.82 6.97 -11.56
N HIS A 202 -23.58 7.04 -12.66
CA HIS A 202 -24.98 6.62 -12.65
C HIS A 202 -25.30 5.50 -13.64
N LEU A 203 -24.59 5.40 -14.76
CA LEU A 203 -24.97 4.49 -15.84
C LEU A 203 -24.07 3.25 -15.91
N LEU A 204 -22.74 3.41 -15.88
CA LEU A 204 -21.81 2.29 -15.92
C LEU A 204 -21.98 1.29 -14.77
N PRO A 205 -22.25 1.70 -13.52
CA PRO A 205 -22.49 0.77 -12.41
C PRO A 205 -23.71 -0.16 -12.59
N ILE A 206 -24.58 0.12 -13.56
CA ILE A 206 -25.71 -0.75 -13.89
C ILE A 206 -25.23 -1.98 -14.69
N TYR A 207 -24.17 -1.81 -15.50
CA TYR A 207 -23.69 -2.84 -16.43
C TYR A 207 -22.38 -3.49 -16.00
N ALA A 208 -21.59 -2.82 -15.17
CA ALA A 208 -20.22 -3.21 -14.86
C ALA A 208 -19.79 -2.82 -13.44
N GLU A 209 -18.80 -3.53 -12.92
CA GLU A 209 -18.07 -3.11 -11.72
C GLU A 209 -17.07 -1.99 -12.08
N CYS A 210 -17.21 -0.83 -11.45
CA CYS A 210 -16.32 0.31 -11.68
C CYS A 210 -15.18 0.31 -10.66
N MET A 211 -13.93 0.43 -11.14
CA MET A 211 -12.74 0.50 -10.30
C MET A 211 -11.79 1.62 -10.77
N ASP A 212 -10.94 2.08 -9.86
CA ASP A 212 -9.84 3.00 -10.20
C ASP A 212 -8.65 2.25 -10.81
N LEU A 213 -7.72 3.00 -11.42
CA LEU A 213 -6.53 2.47 -12.06
C LEU A 213 -5.65 1.70 -11.07
N SER A 214 -5.53 2.17 -9.82
CA SER A 214 -4.69 1.53 -8.81
C SER A 214 -5.20 0.12 -8.49
N THR A 215 -6.52 -0.01 -8.31
CA THR A 215 -7.21 -1.27 -8.05
C THR A 215 -7.05 -2.20 -9.24
N PHE A 216 -7.28 -1.70 -10.47
CA PHE A 216 -7.07 -2.48 -11.68
C PHE A 216 -5.65 -3.02 -11.80
N LEU A 217 -4.64 -2.17 -11.59
CA LEU A 217 -3.25 -2.58 -11.67
C LEU A 217 -2.93 -3.63 -10.61
N SER A 218 -3.36 -3.45 -9.36
CA SER A 218 -3.15 -4.44 -8.29
C SER A 218 -3.79 -5.81 -8.58
N ASN A 219 -4.91 -5.82 -9.32
CA ASN A 219 -5.61 -7.05 -9.69
C ASN A 219 -5.03 -7.72 -10.95
N THR A 220 -4.34 -6.96 -11.80
CA THR A 220 -3.87 -7.42 -13.12
C THR A 220 -2.39 -7.79 -13.08
N VAL A 221 -1.57 -6.95 -12.46
CA VAL A 221 -0.11 -7.11 -12.38
C VAL A 221 0.33 -6.96 -10.93
N ASP A 222 1.33 -7.74 -10.51
CA ASP A 222 2.00 -7.43 -9.25
C ASP A 222 2.62 -6.03 -9.39
N MET A 223 2.04 -5.05 -8.69
CA MET A 223 2.45 -3.64 -8.73
C MET A 223 3.95 -3.46 -8.47
N ASP A 224 4.57 -4.37 -7.71
CA ASP A 224 6.01 -4.34 -7.47
C ASP A 224 6.86 -4.77 -8.67
N SER A 225 6.28 -5.55 -9.59
CA SER A 225 6.90 -5.95 -10.86
C SER A 225 6.67 -4.93 -11.99
N TYR A 226 5.65 -4.06 -11.84
CA TYR A 226 5.23 -3.14 -12.89
C TYR A 226 6.13 -1.90 -12.93
N GLN A 227 7.27 -2.01 -13.61
CA GLN A 227 8.02 -0.84 -14.06
C GLN A 227 7.30 -0.22 -15.25
N VAL A 228 6.82 1.02 -15.10
CA VAL A 228 6.35 1.82 -16.23
C VAL A 228 7.55 2.04 -17.16
N PRO A 229 7.48 1.62 -18.45
CA PRO A 229 8.58 1.85 -19.38
C PRO A 229 8.97 3.34 -19.40
N PRO A 230 10.28 3.68 -19.40
CA PRO A 230 10.75 5.08 -19.49
C PRO A 230 10.23 5.85 -20.72
N GLN A 231 9.62 5.14 -21.67
CA GLN A 231 9.20 5.59 -23.00
C GLN A 231 7.99 6.54 -23.01
N LEU A 232 7.27 6.70 -21.88
CA LEU A 232 6.18 7.68 -21.73
C LEU A 232 6.65 9.16 -21.81
N HIS A 233 7.95 9.42 -21.88
CA HIS A 233 8.50 10.76 -22.12
C HIS A 233 8.89 10.98 -23.58
N ARG A 234 7.93 10.87 -24.52
CA ARG A 234 8.13 11.33 -25.90
C ARG A 234 8.35 12.85 -25.91
N GLY A 235 9.60 13.27 -26.14
CA GLY A 235 9.93 14.65 -26.54
C GLY A 235 11.11 15.33 -25.83
N GLN A 236 11.64 14.78 -24.74
CA GLN A 236 12.83 15.33 -24.09
C GLN A 236 14.03 14.41 -24.32
N LYS A 237 15.02 14.90 -25.10
CA LYS A 237 16.33 14.26 -25.16
C LYS A 237 16.89 14.20 -23.73
N PRO A 238 17.28 13.02 -23.20
CA PRO A 238 17.90 12.95 -21.90
C PRO A 238 19.21 13.73 -21.94
N LEU A 239 19.31 14.81 -21.16
CA LEU A 239 20.61 15.36 -20.79
C LEU A 239 21.30 14.31 -19.92
N LEU A 240 22.50 13.90 -20.33
CA LEU A 240 23.41 12.93 -19.69
C LEU A 240 23.14 11.45 -20.03
N SER A 241 23.72 11.03 -21.16
CA SER A 241 23.94 9.63 -21.52
C SER A 241 25.09 9.04 -20.70
N THR A 242 24.77 8.57 -19.50
CA THR A 242 25.51 7.45 -18.91
C THR A 242 24.61 6.23 -19.05
N SER A 243 25.13 5.16 -19.67
CA SER A 243 24.38 3.95 -19.99
C SER A 243 23.76 3.32 -18.75
N SER A 244 22.48 2.96 -18.83
CA SER A 244 21.71 2.27 -17.78
C SER A 244 22.39 1.01 -17.22
N ASP A 245 23.28 0.40 -18.00
CA ASP A 245 23.96 -0.86 -17.68
C ASP A 245 25.04 -0.76 -16.59
N GLU A 246 25.56 0.44 -16.29
CA GLU A 246 26.53 0.58 -15.18
C GLU A 246 25.87 0.65 -13.80
N TYR A 247 24.58 1.02 -13.73
CA TYR A 247 23.89 1.21 -12.45
C TYR A 247 23.23 -0.10 -11.96
N THR A 248 22.76 -0.95 -12.87
CA THR A 248 22.18 -2.27 -12.54
C THR A 248 23.22 -3.30 -12.09
N LYS A 249 24.49 -3.10 -12.41
CA LYS A 249 25.60 -3.98 -11.98
C LYS A 249 26.22 -3.60 -10.63
N ARG A 250 25.80 -2.50 -10.00
CA ARG A 250 26.29 -2.16 -8.67
C ARG A 250 25.63 -3.06 -7.63
N SER A 251 26.48 -3.80 -6.92
CA SER A 251 26.12 -4.37 -5.64
C SER A 251 25.83 -3.22 -4.67
N TRP A 252 24.57 -3.10 -4.25
CA TRP A 252 24.11 -2.14 -3.24
C TRP A 252 24.51 -2.55 -1.81
N THR A 253 25.63 -3.24 -1.69
CA THR A 253 26.27 -3.56 -0.42
C THR A 253 26.72 -2.27 0.25
N ALA A 254 26.54 -2.21 1.58
CA ALA A 254 27.01 -1.17 2.51
C ALA A 254 28.15 -0.31 1.93
N GLY A 255 27.76 0.81 1.34
CA GLY A 255 28.64 1.83 0.78
C GLY A 255 27.89 3.14 0.84
N ALA A 256 28.60 4.22 1.16
CA ALA A 256 27.99 5.52 1.37
C ALA A 256 27.02 5.87 0.22
N VAL A 257 25.74 6.05 0.57
CA VAL A 257 24.73 6.71 -0.27
C VAL A 257 25.39 7.92 -0.91
N ARG A 258 25.18 8.19 -2.19
CA ARG A 258 25.75 9.36 -2.88
C ARG A 258 24.67 10.36 -3.24
N TYR A 259 23.48 9.86 -3.54
CA TYR A 259 22.36 10.63 -4.02
C TYR A 259 21.09 10.30 -3.26
N PHE A 260 20.37 11.34 -2.86
CA PHE A 260 19.00 11.20 -2.36
C PHE A 260 18.02 12.01 -3.20
N ALA A 261 16.77 11.60 -3.31
CA ALA A 261 15.71 12.41 -3.90
C ALA A 261 14.49 12.51 -2.97
N ASP A 262 13.93 13.71 -2.86
CA ASP A 262 12.70 13.97 -2.14
C ASP A 262 11.56 14.12 -3.16
N CYS A 263 10.81 13.05 -3.27
CA CYS A 263 9.76 12.77 -4.22
C CYS A 263 8.40 13.28 -3.68
N GLY A 264 8.36 13.85 -2.47
CA GLY A 264 7.19 14.51 -1.87
C GLY A 264 6.12 13.55 -1.34
N ARG A 265 6.49 12.29 -1.12
CA ARG A 265 5.59 11.23 -0.63
C ARG A 265 5.31 11.36 0.86
N GLY A 266 6.23 11.99 1.61
CA GLY A 266 6.10 12.22 3.05
C GLY A 266 6.72 11.09 3.88
N GLY A 267 6.13 10.79 5.04
CA GLY A 267 6.70 9.83 5.99
C GLY A 267 7.98 10.35 6.64
N HIS A 268 8.94 9.45 6.90
CA HIS A 268 10.21 9.81 7.56
C HIS A 268 11.34 10.20 6.61
N GLY A 269 11.16 10.09 5.30
CA GLY A 269 12.20 10.39 4.31
C GLY A 269 12.83 11.78 4.47
N PRO A 270 12.03 12.85 4.65
CA PRO A 270 12.55 14.19 4.91
C PRO A 270 13.36 14.33 6.20
N ILE A 271 13.08 13.50 7.22
CA ILE A 271 13.82 13.45 8.48
C ILE A 271 15.17 12.78 8.25
N TYR A 272 15.18 11.59 7.63
CA TYR A 272 16.42 10.84 7.36
C TYR A 272 17.39 11.63 6.50
N ARG A 273 16.87 12.38 5.53
CA ARG A 273 17.65 13.32 4.72
C ARG A 273 18.52 14.28 5.53
N GLN A 274 18.08 14.74 6.70
CA GLN A 274 18.88 15.67 7.52
C GLN A 274 20.18 15.03 8.02
N HIS A 275 20.20 13.71 8.11
CA HIS A 275 21.34 12.93 8.58
C HIS A 275 22.18 12.37 7.43
N LEU A 276 21.71 12.47 6.18
CA LEU A 276 22.47 12.09 5.00
C LEU A 276 23.38 13.25 4.56
N MET A 277 24.69 13.07 4.64
CA MET A 277 25.71 14.05 4.21
C MET A 277 25.87 14.16 2.68
N GLN A 278 24.79 13.95 1.92
CA GLN A 278 24.85 13.60 0.50
C GLN A 278 24.17 14.63 -0.40
N GLN A 279 24.46 14.57 -1.71
CA GLN A 279 23.91 15.56 -2.64
C GLN A 279 22.47 15.22 -3.05
N PRO A 280 21.56 16.20 -3.07
CA PRO A 280 20.23 16.00 -3.62
C PRO A 280 20.33 15.70 -5.11
N TRP A 281 19.69 14.62 -5.55
CA TRP A 281 19.41 14.36 -6.94
C TRP A 281 18.29 15.29 -7.42
N PRO A 282 18.38 15.89 -8.62
CA PRO A 282 17.32 16.73 -9.14
C PRO A 282 16.03 15.93 -9.32
N VAL A 283 14.90 16.56 -9.00
CA VAL A 283 13.56 15.96 -9.14
C VAL A 283 12.74 16.70 -10.20
N GLN A 284 11.83 15.98 -10.85
CA GLN A 284 10.85 16.52 -11.80
C GLN A 284 9.43 16.18 -11.32
N GLU A 285 8.44 16.94 -11.76
CA GLU A 285 7.04 16.61 -11.53
C GLU A 285 6.72 15.22 -12.11
N TRP A 286 6.04 14.39 -11.32
CA TRP A 286 5.62 13.06 -11.71
C TRP A 286 4.10 13.00 -11.92
N TYR A 287 3.33 13.40 -10.91
CA TYR A 287 1.89 13.58 -11.03
C TYR A 287 1.38 14.57 -9.97
N ALA A 288 0.22 15.17 -10.22
CA ALA A 288 -0.44 16.08 -9.30
C ALA A 288 -1.79 15.48 -8.85
N ASP A 289 -1.96 15.32 -7.54
CA ASP A 289 -3.27 15.07 -6.94
C ASP A 289 -3.99 16.41 -6.78
N HIS A 290 -4.79 16.76 -7.77
CA HIS A 290 -5.58 17.99 -7.78
C HIS A 290 -6.68 18.01 -6.71
N LEU A 291 -7.09 16.84 -6.18
CA LEU A 291 -8.11 16.77 -5.12
C LEU A 291 -7.50 17.16 -3.77
N ARG A 292 -6.25 16.73 -3.52
CA ARG A 292 -5.51 17.04 -2.28
C ARG A 292 -4.62 18.28 -2.40
N GLY A 293 -4.48 18.84 -3.60
CA GLY A 293 -3.57 19.94 -3.87
C GLY A 293 -2.10 19.56 -3.69
N GLN A 294 -1.76 18.29 -3.86
CA GLN A 294 -0.42 17.75 -3.61
C GLN A 294 0.25 17.38 -4.93
N THR A 295 1.49 17.85 -5.13
CA THR A 295 2.31 17.47 -6.28
C THR A 295 3.36 16.46 -5.86
N TYR A 296 3.36 15.32 -6.51
CA TYR A 296 4.36 14.28 -6.33
C TYR A 296 5.43 14.40 -7.41
N ARG A 297 6.67 14.14 -7.02
CA ARG A 297 7.85 14.27 -7.86
C ARG A 297 8.51 12.92 -8.04
N CYS A 298 9.41 12.83 -9.00
CA CYS A 298 10.31 11.69 -9.17
C CYS A 298 11.73 12.19 -9.47
N PRO A 299 12.77 11.38 -9.27
CA PRO A 299 14.11 11.71 -9.75
C PRO A 299 14.09 12.05 -11.25
N VAL A 300 14.87 13.04 -11.69
CA VAL A 300 14.94 13.40 -13.12
C VAL A 300 15.30 12.17 -13.96
N GLY A 301 14.50 11.94 -15.00
CA GLY A 301 14.60 10.76 -15.86
C GLY A 301 14.07 9.47 -15.21
N LYS A 302 13.29 9.56 -14.12
CA LYS A 302 12.72 8.43 -13.37
C LYS A 302 13.76 7.39 -12.96
N ARG A 303 15.00 7.83 -12.72
CA ARG A 303 16.10 6.96 -12.34
C ARG A 303 15.91 6.45 -10.92
N VAL A 304 16.33 5.20 -10.70
CA VAL A 304 16.59 4.73 -9.33
C VAL A 304 17.79 5.52 -8.82
N VAL A 305 17.65 6.12 -7.64
CA VAL A 305 18.73 6.76 -6.89
C VAL A 305 19.02 5.92 -5.66
N ASP A 306 20.10 6.22 -4.94
CA ASP A 306 20.50 5.40 -3.78
C ASP A 306 19.42 5.44 -2.68
N PHE A 307 18.84 6.62 -2.40
CA PHE A 307 17.69 6.79 -1.51
C PHE A 307 16.62 7.76 -2.07
N CYS A 308 15.36 7.34 -2.19
CA CYS A 308 14.20 8.23 -2.40
C CYS A 308 13.05 7.77 -1.50
N ASP A 309 12.24 8.72 -1.02
CA ASP A 309 11.05 8.48 -0.21
C ASP A 309 9.91 7.78 -0.99
N GLU A 310 10.04 7.68 -2.32
CA GLU A 310 9.23 6.86 -3.21
C GLU A 310 9.97 5.53 -3.56
N PRO A 311 9.56 4.38 -2.99
CA PRO A 311 10.27 3.09 -3.10
C PRO A 311 10.59 2.63 -4.51
N GLN A 312 9.76 2.94 -5.51
CA GLN A 312 10.02 2.48 -6.88
C GLN A 312 11.30 3.11 -7.47
N PHE A 313 11.70 4.29 -7.00
CA PHE A 313 12.89 5.02 -7.42
C PHE A 313 14.04 4.94 -6.41
N SER A 314 13.94 4.08 -5.40
CA SER A 314 14.95 3.95 -4.36
C SER A 314 15.72 2.62 -4.47
N GLY A 315 17.05 2.69 -4.36
CA GLY A 315 17.90 1.52 -4.14
C GLY A 315 17.72 0.96 -2.73
N ILE A 316 17.48 1.85 -1.75
CA ILE A 316 17.21 1.52 -0.35
C ILE A 316 15.81 2.04 0.01
N ALA A 317 14.80 1.17 0.01
CA ALA A 317 13.42 1.56 0.28
C ALA A 317 13.16 1.73 1.78
N MET A 318 12.52 2.85 2.17
CA MET A 318 12.13 3.13 3.56
C MET A 318 10.91 2.31 4.06
N PHE A 319 10.19 1.66 3.16
CA PHE A 319 9.00 0.88 3.52
C PHE A 319 9.27 -0.60 3.27
N LEU A 320 9.08 -1.42 4.30
CA LEU A 320 9.19 -2.87 4.14
C LEU A 320 8.06 -3.37 3.25
N LYS A 321 8.41 -4.23 2.29
CA LYS A 321 7.42 -4.96 1.49
C LYS A 321 6.71 -5.97 2.40
N GLY A 322 5.38 -5.89 2.46
CA GLY A 322 4.56 -6.73 3.32
C GLY A 322 4.32 -6.20 4.74
N ARG A 323 4.76 -4.97 5.05
CA ARG A 323 4.61 -4.37 6.38
C ARG A 323 3.17 -4.35 6.88
N GLU A 324 2.19 -4.34 5.99
CA GLU A 324 0.77 -4.35 6.31
C GLU A 324 0.34 -5.56 7.15
N TRP A 325 1.09 -6.67 7.12
CA TRP A 325 0.83 -7.82 7.98
C TRP A 325 1.17 -7.59 9.45
N LEU A 326 1.98 -6.58 9.74
CA LEU A 326 2.28 -6.13 11.10
C LEU A 326 1.53 -4.84 11.46
N ASP A 327 1.34 -3.93 10.50
CA ASP A 327 0.72 -2.60 10.70
C ASP A 327 -0.82 -2.66 10.72
N GLU A 328 -1.45 -3.45 9.84
CA GLU A 328 -2.92 -3.54 9.78
C GLU A 328 -3.45 -4.46 10.87
N LYS A 329 -4.33 -3.92 11.71
CA LYS A 329 -4.83 -4.58 12.92
C LYS A 329 -5.51 -5.92 12.65
N GLU A 330 -6.21 -6.03 11.52
CA GLU A 330 -6.87 -7.26 11.08
C GLU A 330 -5.87 -8.34 10.65
N LYS A 331 -4.80 -7.97 9.93
CA LYS A 331 -3.80 -8.95 9.47
C LYS A 331 -2.91 -9.40 10.63
N LEU A 332 -2.55 -8.49 11.52
CA LEU A 332 -1.70 -8.75 12.68
C LEU A 332 -2.22 -9.91 13.53
N ILE A 333 -3.53 -9.95 13.80
CA ILE A 333 -4.14 -10.98 14.66
C ILE A 333 -4.22 -12.37 14.00
N THR A 334 -3.92 -12.47 12.70
CA THR A 334 -3.90 -13.75 11.98
C THR A 334 -2.54 -14.45 12.02
N LEU A 335 -1.48 -13.74 12.44
CA LEU A 335 -0.13 -14.29 12.56
C LEU A 335 -0.06 -15.31 13.70
N ARG A 336 0.68 -16.40 13.50
CA ARG A 336 0.85 -17.44 14.52
C ARG A 336 1.96 -17.05 15.50
N TYR A 337 1.58 -16.51 16.66
CA TYR A 337 2.53 -16.10 17.68
C TYR A 337 2.51 -17.02 18.91
N ASP A 338 3.63 -17.04 19.64
CA ASP A 338 3.77 -17.78 20.89
C ASP A 338 3.15 -17.00 22.04
N ASN A 339 1.99 -17.47 22.52
CA ASN A 339 1.25 -16.88 23.64
C ASN A 339 2.03 -16.91 24.97
N THR A 340 3.14 -17.65 25.07
CA THR A 340 4.01 -17.64 26.25
C THR A 340 4.99 -16.47 26.25
N ILE A 341 5.26 -15.89 25.07
CA ILE A 341 6.18 -14.75 24.89
C ILE A 341 5.40 -13.43 24.88
N LEU A 342 4.24 -13.42 24.23
CA LEU A 342 3.45 -12.22 24.01
C LEU A 342 1.95 -12.54 24.06
N GLN A 343 1.16 -11.65 24.62
CA GLN A 343 -0.30 -11.71 24.52
C GLN A 343 -0.83 -10.62 23.58
N ILE A 344 -1.91 -10.91 22.86
CA ILE A 344 -2.70 -9.90 22.13
C ILE A 344 -4.08 -9.87 22.79
N PRO A 345 -4.63 -8.70 23.15
CA PRO A 345 -5.96 -8.63 23.72
C PRO A 345 -7.00 -9.25 22.77
N PRO A 346 -8.04 -9.93 23.29
CA PRO A 346 -9.10 -10.51 22.45
C PRO A 346 -9.61 -9.49 21.42
N THR A 347 -9.45 -9.83 20.14
CA THR A 347 -9.71 -8.93 19.02
C THR A 347 -10.57 -9.64 17.98
N PHE A 348 -11.62 -8.96 17.54
CA PHE A 348 -12.63 -9.46 16.61
C PHE A 348 -12.76 -8.49 15.44
N VAL A 349 -13.14 -8.99 14.27
CA VAL A 349 -13.19 -8.19 13.04
C VAL A 349 -14.63 -7.90 12.66
N ILE A 350 -14.89 -6.67 12.20
CA ILE A 350 -16.16 -6.27 11.60
C ILE A 350 -15.91 -5.85 10.14
N ARG A 351 -16.68 -6.44 9.22
CA ARG A 351 -16.75 -6.03 7.81
C ARG A 351 -18.21 -5.82 7.43
N GLN A 352 -18.50 -4.73 6.71
CA GLN A 352 -19.86 -4.42 6.26
C GLN A 352 -20.92 -4.39 7.39
N GLY A 353 -20.51 -3.97 8.60
CA GLY A 353 -21.37 -3.91 9.78
C GLY A 353 -21.71 -5.28 10.38
N GLN A 354 -20.94 -6.33 10.07
CA GLN A 354 -21.14 -7.68 10.60
C GLN A 354 -19.82 -8.26 11.11
N TRP A 355 -19.90 -9.11 12.15
CA TRP A 355 -18.76 -9.88 12.64
C TRP A 355 -18.22 -10.81 11.54
N VAL A 356 -16.90 -10.88 11.42
CA VAL A 356 -16.21 -11.88 10.61
C VAL A 356 -15.88 -13.08 11.49
N ASP A 357 -16.12 -14.28 10.97
CA ASP A 357 -15.95 -15.56 11.66
C ASP A 357 -16.82 -15.70 12.93
N ALA A 358 -16.29 -15.37 14.10
CA ALA A 358 -16.97 -15.54 15.38
C ALA A 358 -17.23 -14.19 16.06
N ALA A 359 -18.44 -14.03 16.59
CA ALA A 359 -18.74 -12.93 17.48
C ALA A 359 -17.99 -13.07 18.82
N PRO A 360 -17.68 -11.96 19.50
CA PRO A 360 -17.22 -11.98 20.87
C PRO A 360 -18.17 -12.79 21.76
N PRO A 361 -17.66 -13.56 22.73
CA PRO A 361 -18.52 -14.30 23.65
C PRO A 361 -19.41 -13.33 24.42
N THR A 362 -20.72 -13.54 24.36
CA THR A 362 -21.70 -12.73 25.09
C THR A 362 -21.44 -12.90 26.60
N SER A 363 -20.93 -11.87 27.27
CA SER A 363 -20.61 -12.00 28.69
C SER A 363 -21.90 -12.17 29.51
N SER A 364 -22.05 -13.27 30.24
CA SER A 364 -23.23 -13.55 31.09
C SER A 364 -23.23 -12.78 32.43
N ALA A 365 -22.41 -11.75 32.56
CA ALA A 365 -22.42 -10.76 33.64
C ALA A 365 -21.71 -9.52 33.07
N ALA A 366 -22.13 -8.32 33.48
CA ALA A 366 -21.52 -7.06 33.06
C ALA A 366 -19.99 -7.10 33.30
N SER A 367 -19.23 -7.43 32.26
CA SER A 367 -17.79 -7.27 32.26
C SER A 367 -17.51 -5.78 32.44
N GLU A 368 -16.87 -5.38 33.54
CA GLU A 368 -16.48 -3.98 33.80
C GLU A 368 -15.38 -3.49 32.83
N ILE A 369 -14.94 -4.34 31.91
CA ILE A 369 -13.87 -4.08 30.96
C ILE A 369 -14.45 -3.49 29.69
N CYS A 370 -14.04 -2.27 29.34
CA CYS A 370 -14.45 -1.60 28.11
C CYS A 370 -13.85 -2.25 26.86
N TRP A 371 -14.39 -1.89 25.70
CA TRP A 371 -13.98 -2.33 24.39
C TRP A 371 -13.53 -1.17 23.53
N PHE A 372 -12.70 -1.44 22.52
CA PHE A 372 -12.19 -0.45 21.59
C PHE A 372 -12.61 -0.78 20.17
N LEU A 373 -13.41 0.09 19.56
CA LEU A 373 -13.66 0.07 18.12
C LEU A 373 -12.56 0.84 17.41
N LYS A 374 -11.81 0.17 16.51
CA LYS A 374 -10.68 0.76 15.79
C LYS A 374 -10.84 0.49 14.29
N GLU A 375 -10.66 1.50 13.44
CA GLU A 375 -10.55 1.26 11.99
C GLU A 375 -9.25 0.48 11.66
N VAL A 376 -9.31 -0.46 10.71
CA VAL A 376 -8.19 -1.39 10.43
C VAL A 376 -6.90 -0.68 10.01
N ILE A 377 -7.00 0.37 9.19
CA ILE A 377 -5.86 1.04 8.52
C ILE A 377 -5.49 2.36 9.22
N LYS A 378 -6.34 2.90 10.10
CA LYS A 378 -6.06 4.18 10.77
C LYS A 378 -5.26 3.95 12.05
N ASN A 379 -4.26 4.82 12.23
CA ASN A 379 -3.43 4.88 13.42
C ASN A 379 -3.66 6.21 14.16
N GLY A 380 -3.41 6.20 15.46
CA GLY A 380 -3.61 7.34 16.36
C GLY A 380 -4.96 7.33 17.08
N GLY A 381 -4.94 7.70 18.37
CA GLY A 381 -6.09 7.53 19.27
C GLY A 381 -7.38 8.28 18.92
N ARG A 382 -7.36 9.21 17.95
CA ARG A 382 -8.59 9.86 17.45
C ARG A 382 -9.47 8.93 16.61
N ALA A 383 -8.90 7.84 16.08
CA ALA A 383 -9.62 6.83 15.31
C ALA A 383 -10.11 5.65 16.18
N VAL A 384 -10.03 5.79 17.51
CA VAL A 384 -10.44 4.77 18.48
C VAL A 384 -11.65 5.28 19.25
N GLN A 385 -12.71 4.48 19.28
CA GLN A 385 -13.88 4.74 20.11
C GLN A 385 -13.89 3.76 21.29
N VAL A 386 -14.17 4.28 22.48
CA VAL A 386 -14.31 3.47 23.70
C VAL A 386 -15.78 3.07 23.83
N CYS A 387 -16.02 1.77 23.95
CA CYS A 387 -17.35 1.19 23.99
C CYS A 387 -17.55 0.44 25.32
N PRO A 388 -18.75 0.48 25.93
CA PRO A 388 -19.03 -0.33 27.13
C PRO A 388 -19.03 -1.82 26.84
N SER A 389 -19.49 -2.21 25.65
CA SER A 389 -19.61 -3.60 25.19
C SER A 389 -19.13 -3.76 23.74
N ALA A 390 -18.94 -5.01 23.32
CA ALA A 390 -18.63 -5.30 21.92
C ALA A 390 -19.84 -5.10 21.00
N GLU A 391 -21.06 -5.28 21.52
CA GLU A 391 -22.31 -5.01 20.81
C GLU A 391 -22.49 -3.51 20.52
N ASP A 392 -22.12 -2.64 21.48
CA ASP A 392 -22.10 -1.20 21.25
C ASP A 392 -21.07 -0.81 20.18
N ALA A 393 -19.91 -1.48 20.16
CA ALA A 393 -18.91 -1.29 19.12
C ALA A 393 -19.44 -1.71 17.73
N LEU A 394 -20.17 -2.83 17.64
CA LEU A 394 -20.82 -3.26 16.40
C LEU A 394 -21.86 -2.23 15.92
N ALA A 395 -22.67 -1.69 16.83
CA ALA A 395 -23.70 -0.70 16.49
C ALA A 395 -23.11 0.63 15.96
N LEU A 396 -21.87 0.95 16.34
CA LEU A 396 -21.14 2.15 15.89
C LEU A 396 -20.35 1.92 14.59
N ALA A 397 -20.16 0.68 14.16
CA ALA A 397 -19.39 0.35 12.97
C ALA A 397 -20.14 0.72 11.68
N GLU A 398 -19.52 1.52 10.81
CA GLU A 398 -20.10 1.89 9.52
C GLU A 398 -19.89 0.80 8.45
N ALA A 399 -20.93 0.42 7.72
CA ALA A 399 -20.86 -0.66 6.72
C ALA A 399 -19.85 -0.43 5.57
N ARG A 400 -19.40 0.81 5.34
CA ARG A 400 -18.42 1.14 4.29
C ARG A 400 -16.96 0.91 4.70
N ASN A 401 -16.70 0.71 6.00
CA ASN A 401 -15.34 0.58 6.54
C ASN A 401 -15.18 -0.80 7.19
N ASN A 402 -13.92 -1.17 7.41
CA ASN A 402 -13.54 -2.36 8.18
C ASN A 402 -13.00 -1.92 9.55
N TYR A 403 -13.40 -2.65 10.58
CA TYR A 403 -13.01 -2.37 11.96
C TYR A 403 -12.47 -3.61 12.65
N VAL A 404 -11.69 -3.39 13.69
CA VAL A 404 -11.46 -4.36 14.75
C VAL A 404 -12.10 -3.88 16.05
N VAL A 405 -12.63 -4.82 16.82
CA VAL A 405 -13.14 -4.61 18.17
C VAL A 405 -12.25 -5.38 19.13
N GLN A 406 -11.56 -4.65 20.00
CA GLN A 406 -10.55 -5.21 20.89
C GLN A 406 -10.95 -4.97 22.35
N ALA A 407 -10.92 -6.02 23.17
CA ALA A 407 -11.16 -5.90 24.61
C ALA A 407 -10.04 -5.13 25.30
N HIS A 408 -10.36 -4.36 26.34
CA HIS A 408 -9.35 -3.77 27.22
C HIS A 408 -8.64 -4.86 28.05
N ILE A 409 -7.38 -4.61 28.41
CA ILE A 409 -6.58 -5.49 29.28
C ILE A 409 -7.13 -5.41 30.72
N PRO A 410 -7.52 -6.52 31.38
CA PRO A 410 -8.27 -6.47 32.64
C PRO A 410 -7.58 -5.77 33.81
N SER A 411 -6.27 -5.97 33.98
CA SER A 411 -5.52 -5.50 35.15
C SER A 411 -4.24 -4.82 34.71
N PRO A 412 -4.32 -3.62 34.09
CA PRO A 412 -3.15 -2.92 33.61
C PRO A 412 -2.24 -2.53 34.78
N LEU A 413 -0.93 -2.71 34.61
CA LEU A 413 0.06 -2.16 35.52
C LEU A 413 -0.02 -0.63 35.44
N LEU A 414 -0.30 -0.01 36.58
CA LEU A 414 -0.45 1.43 36.68
C LEU A 414 0.86 2.09 37.05
N THR A 415 0.88 3.41 36.91
CA THR A 415 1.92 4.23 37.49
C THR A 415 1.80 4.36 39.00
N ASP A 416 2.87 4.80 39.67
CA ASP A 416 2.92 4.96 41.13
C ASP A 416 1.80 5.86 41.68
N ASN A 417 1.33 6.81 40.87
CA ASN A 417 0.20 7.68 41.17
C ASN A 417 -1.14 7.16 40.63
N GLY A 418 -1.25 5.88 40.28
CA GLY A 418 -2.48 5.20 39.89
C GLY A 418 -3.00 5.54 38.49
N ARG A 419 -2.14 5.90 37.53
CA ARG A 419 -2.55 6.23 36.15
C ARG A 419 -2.21 5.10 35.20
N LYS A 420 -3.02 4.92 34.16
CA LYS A 420 -2.73 3.94 33.11
C LYS A 420 -1.58 4.41 32.23
N CYS A 421 -0.74 3.49 31.78
CA CYS A 421 0.29 3.77 30.77
C CYS A 421 0.49 2.60 29.79
N HIS A 422 1.12 2.89 28.65
CA HIS A 422 1.72 1.88 27.78
C HIS A 422 3.17 2.25 27.47
N VAL A 423 3.98 1.26 27.13
CA VAL A 423 5.35 1.37 26.65
C VAL A 423 5.32 1.51 25.13
N LYS A 424 5.94 2.56 24.59
CA LYS A 424 6.26 2.71 23.18
C LYS A 424 7.69 2.23 22.95
N PHE A 425 7.82 1.10 22.26
CA PHE A 425 9.07 0.37 22.05
C PHE A 425 9.52 0.50 20.59
N TYR A 426 10.70 1.03 20.34
CA TYR A 426 11.18 1.29 18.98
C TYR A 426 12.04 0.15 18.43
N SER A 427 11.86 -0.13 17.14
CA SER A 427 12.57 -1.19 16.43
C SER A 427 12.94 -0.71 15.02
N LEU A 428 14.06 -1.20 14.52
CA LEU A 428 14.56 -0.97 13.17
C LEU A 428 14.70 -2.34 12.51
N VAL A 429 14.01 -2.55 11.39
CA VAL A 429 14.24 -3.72 10.54
C VAL A 429 14.99 -3.27 9.31
N THR A 430 15.98 -4.06 8.89
CA THR A 430 16.67 -3.92 7.60
C THR A 430 16.63 -5.25 6.86
N SER A 431 16.57 -5.21 5.54
CA SER A 431 16.66 -6.38 4.69
C SER A 431 17.39 -6.07 3.40
N ASP A 432 18.36 -6.93 3.06
CA ASP A 432 19.02 -6.94 1.77
C ASP A 432 19.35 -8.39 1.36
N HIS A 433 19.59 -8.62 0.08
CA HIS A 433 19.85 -9.97 -0.47
C HIS A 433 21.16 -10.61 -0.01
N THR A 434 22.06 -9.82 0.57
CA THR A 434 23.40 -10.27 0.98
C THR A 434 23.48 -10.60 2.46
N ASN A 435 22.72 -9.90 3.30
CA ASN A 435 22.77 -9.94 4.75
C ASN A 435 21.46 -10.45 5.39
N GLY A 436 20.46 -10.79 4.57
CA GLY A 436 19.16 -11.26 5.02
C GLY A 436 18.39 -10.21 5.81
N TRP A 437 17.50 -10.67 6.69
CA TRP A 437 16.75 -9.79 7.60
C TRP A 437 17.53 -9.55 8.88
N ASN A 438 17.62 -8.29 9.29
CA ASN A 438 18.20 -7.88 10.56
C ASN A 438 17.18 -7.05 11.33
N LEU A 439 17.02 -7.33 12.62
CA LEU A 439 16.16 -6.59 13.54
C LEU A 439 17.02 -6.00 14.64
N TYR A 440 16.85 -4.70 14.85
CA TYR A 440 17.46 -3.95 15.93
C TYR A 440 16.39 -3.37 16.84
N THR A 441 16.64 -3.34 18.14
CA THR A 441 15.73 -2.78 19.14
C THR A 441 16.41 -1.65 19.89
N TYR A 442 15.73 -0.51 20.02
CA TYR A 442 16.29 0.65 20.70
C TYR A 442 16.20 0.48 22.21
N LYS A 443 17.32 0.59 22.92
CA LYS A 443 17.41 0.29 24.36
C LYS A 443 16.59 1.22 25.25
N ASP A 444 16.35 2.46 24.81
CA ASP A 444 15.42 3.32 25.52
C ASP A 444 13.97 3.03 25.10
N GLY A 445 13.04 3.17 26.04
CA GLY A 445 11.61 3.13 25.79
C GLY A 445 10.94 4.44 26.17
N PHE A 446 9.64 4.55 25.92
CA PHE A 446 8.87 5.69 26.37
C PHE A 446 7.55 5.24 26.99
N LEU A 447 7.14 5.88 28.09
CA LEU A 447 5.78 5.71 28.60
C LEU A 447 4.88 6.78 28.03
N SER A 448 3.73 6.34 27.55
CA SER A 448 2.58 7.21 27.32
C SER A 448 1.63 7.08 28.49
N VAL A 449 1.46 8.14 29.29
CA VAL A 449 0.73 8.10 30.56
C VAL A 449 -0.60 8.82 30.42
N SER A 450 -1.66 8.25 30.98
CA SER A 450 -2.97 8.89 30.99
C SER A 450 -2.96 10.18 31.83
N PRO A 451 -3.57 11.28 31.33
CA PRO A 451 -3.78 12.50 32.11
C PRO A 451 -4.80 12.35 33.25
N ASN A 452 -5.50 11.21 33.36
CA ASN A 452 -6.45 10.91 34.43
C ASN A 452 -5.98 9.73 35.29
N LEU A 453 -6.56 9.61 36.48
CA LEU A 453 -6.41 8.39 37.30
C LEU A 453 -7.15 7.22 36.62
N TRP A 454 -6.61 6.02 36.77
CA TRP A 454 -7.22 4.83 36.20
C TRP A 454 -8.53 4.48 36.90
N SER A 455 -9.55 4.18 36.10
CA SER A 455 -10.79 3.54 36.54
C SER A 455 -11.35 2.73 35.37
N ALA A 456 -11.73 1.47 35.64
CA ALA A 456 -12.36 0.62 34.63
C ALA A 456 -13.73 1.18 34.17
N GLY A 457 -14.47 1.82 35.08
CA GLY A 457 -15.78 2.42 34.80
C GLY A 457 -15.73 3.78 34.11
N ASP A 458 -14.55 4.40 33.96
CA ASP A 458 -14.41 5.67 33.25
C ASP A 458 -14.16 5.42 31.76
N LEU A 459 -15.21 5.57 30.94
CA LEU A 459 -15.15 5.36 29.50
C LEU A 459 -14.61 6.57 28.70
N SER A 460 -14.10 7.62 29.37
CA SER A 460 -13.52 8.76 28.66
C SER A 460 -12.28 8.38 27.86
N ALA A 461 -12.12 8.99 26.69
CA ALA A 461 -10.95 8.77 25.84
C ALA A 461 -9.65 9.14 26.55
N GLU A 462 -9.66 10.18 27.39
CA GLU A 462 -8.49 10.65 28.14
C GLU A 462 -8.02 9.62 29.18
N THR A 463 -8.94 8.89 29.81
CA THR A 463 -8.61 7.81 30.74
C THR A 463 -8.23 6.53 29.99
N GLN A 464 -8.95 6.21 28.91
CA GLN A 464 -8.83 4.92 28.23
C GLN A 464 -7.80 4.88 27.10
N ILE A 465 -7.44 6.00 26.50
CA ILE A 465 -6.57 6.06 25.32
C ILE A 465 -5.34 6.91 25.63
N THR A 466 -4.22 6.23 25.80
CA THR A 466 -2.90 6.84 25.98
C THR A 466 -2.22 7.03 24.62
N VAL A 467 -1.85 8.26 24.25
CA VAL A 467 -1.25 8.57 22.93
C VAL A 467 -0.01 9.46 22.98
N LYS A 468 0.23 10.17 24.08
CA LYS A 468 1.34 11.14 24.20
C LYS A 468 2.46 10.50 24.99
N ARG A 469 3.68 10.50 24.46
CA ARG A 469 4.88 10.11 25.21
C ARG A 469 5.17 11.18 26.26
N ASN A 470 5.49 10.78 27.49
CA ASN A 470 5.72 11.70 28.61
C ASN A 470 6.99 11.38 29.39
N VAL A 471 7.37 10.11 29.45
CA VAL A 471 8.49 9.64 30.26
C VAL A 471 9.42 8.83 29.39
N ARG A 472 10.72 9.09 29.46
CA ARG A 472 11.75 8.29 28.79
C ARG A 472 12.26 7.24 29.77
N LEU A 473 12.24 5.98 29.34
CA LEU A 473 12.82 4.84 30.05
C LEU A 473 14.24 4.66 29.51
N GLN A 474 15.24 4.98 30.32
CA GLN A 474 16.63 4.92 29.90
C GLN A 474 17.30 3.61 30.32
N PHE A 475 18.03 3.00 29.39
CA PHE A 475 18.88 1.86 29.70
C PHE A 475 20.27 2.38 30.14
N SER A 476 20.70 2.02 31.36
CA SER A 476 22.02 2.42 31.86
C SER A 476 23.07 1.37 31.49
N PRO A 477 24.27 1.73 31.01
CA PRO A 477 25.35 0.77 30.74
C PRO A 477 25.74 -0.10 31.95
N ASP A 478 25.60 0.44 33.17
CA ASP A 478 25.88 -0.30 34.40
C ASP A 478 24.90 -1.48 34.63
N SER A 479 23.77 -1.50 33.91
CA SER A 479 22.76 -2.56 33.99
C SER A 479 23.13 -3.85 33.25
N GLU A 480 24.15 -3.85 32.40
CA GLU A 480 24.57 -5.06 31.66
C GLU A 480 25.46 -6.01 32.48
N ASN A 481 26.17 -5.51 33.49
CA ASN A 481 27.16 -6.30 34.26
C ASN A 481 26.66 -6.85 35.60
N ASN A 482 25.47 -6.43 36.07
CA ASN A 482 24.91 -6.89 37.32
C ASN A 482 23.70 -7.79 37.05
N GLN A 483 23.91 -9.12 37.11
CA GLN A 483 22.80 -10.09 37.19
C GLN A 483 21.95 -9.91 38.46
N GLU A 484 22.41 -9.12 39.43
CA GLU A 484 21.64 -8.64 40.57
C GLU A 484 22.05 -7.19 40.88
N GLY A 485 21.20 -6.19 40.58
CA GLY A 485 21.25 -4.92 41.33
C GLY A 485 21.72 -3.63 40.64
N ALA A 486 21.86 -3.54 39.32
CA ALA A 486 22.00 -2.23 38.67
C ALA A 486 20.63 -1.70 38.21
N VAL A 487 19.99 -0.96 39.12
CA VAL A 487 18.78 -0.18 38.83
C VAL A 487 19.19 0.96 37.90
N SER A 488 18.99 0.81 36.58
CA SER A 488 18.87 2.03 35.76
C SER A 488 17.67 2.78 36.31
N ALA A 489 17.85 4.07 36.62
CA ALA A 489 16.87 4.89 37.32
C ALA A 489 15.47 4.72 36.71
N ALA A 490 14.63 3.91 37.36
CA ALA A 490 13.22 3.87 37.05
C ALA A 490 12.66 5.23 37.45
N PRO A 491 11.91 5.94 36.59
CA PRO A 491 11.15 7.11 36.99
C PRO A 491 10.00 6.75 37.96
N MET A 492 9.85 5.47 38.33
CA MET A 492 8.71 4.92 39.04
C MET A 492 9.20 3.96 40.12
N GLU A 493 9.31 4.48 41.33
CA GLU A 493 9.85 3.84 42.52
C GLU A 493 9.07 2.59 42.95
N ASN A 494 7.80 2.44 42.51
CA ASN A 494 6.91 1.35 42.96
C ASN A 494 6.63 0.27 41.91
N TRP A 495 7.27 0.29 40.75
CA TRP A 495 7.23 -0.87 39.86
C TRP A 495 7.99 -2.03 40.50
N THR A 496 7.35 -3.20 40.59
CA THR A 496 8.00 -4.42 41.11
C THR A 496 9.22 -4.75 40.26
N ALA A 497 10.11 -5.64 40.72
CA ALA A 497 11.26 -6.09 39.92
C ALA A 497 10.84 -6.55 38.52
N ALA A 498 9.69 -7.22 38.40
CA ALA A 498 9.11 -7.65 37.11
C ALA A 498 8.69 -6.49 36.19
N GLY A 499 8.40 -5.31 36.75
CA GLY A 499 8.12 -4.08 36.01
C GLY A 499 9.36 -3.25 35.70
N SER A 500 10.56 -3.62 36.16
CA SER A 500 11.77 -2.83 35.87
C SER A 500 12.07 -2.76 34.38
N TRP A 501 12.54 -1.61 33.89
CA TRP A 501 12.79 -1.41 32.46
C TRP A 501 13.73 -2.44 31.84
N PRO A 502 14.87 -2.85 32.45
CA PRO A 502 15.74 -3.86 31.84
C PRO A 502 15.05 -5.21 31.59
N ILE A 503 14.21 -5.66 32.53
CA ILE A 503 13.44 -6.90 32.38
C ILE A 503 12.37 -6.73 31.30
N LEU A 504 11.64 -5.62 31.33
CA LEU A 504 10.58 -5.33 30.35
C LEU A 504 11.12 -5.12 28.94
N TYR A 505 12.27 -4.46 28.80
CA TYR A 505 12.98 -4.31 27.55
C TYR A 505 13.24 -5.68 26.92
N GLY A 506 13.77 -6.64 27.70
CA GLY A 506 14.02 -8.00 27.24
C GLY A 506 12.74 -8.69 26.75
N ARG A 507 11.64 -8.58 27.50
CA ARG A 507 10.34 -9.16 27.12
C ARG A 507 9.77 -8.52 25.85
N CYS A 508 9.79 -7.18 25.76
CA CYS A 508 9.35 -6.44 24.58
C CYS A 508 10.21 -6.79 23.35
N ARG A 509 11.53 -6.86 23.51
CA ARG A 509 12.46 -7.28 22.44
C ARG A 509 12.13 -8.67 21.94
N ASP A 510 11.94 -9.62 22.84
CA ASP A 510 11.67 -11.02 22.48
C ASP A 510 10.29 -11.16 21.80
N ALA A 511 9.29 -10.38 22.24
CA ALA A 511 7.99 -10.28 21.60
C ALA A 511 8.06 -9.72 20.16
N VAL A 512 8.73 -8.57 19.95
CA VAL A 512 8.91 -8.00 18.61
C VAL A 512 9.69 -8.97 17.72
N ARG A 513 10.76 -9.57 18.24
CA ARG A 513 11.56 -10.57 17.53
C ARG A 513 10.68 -11.74 17.07
N SER A 514 9.85 -12.28 17.95
CA SER A 514 8.96 -13.39 17.62
C SER A 514 7.99 -13.01 16.50
N MET A 515 7.33 -11.86 16.60
CA MET A 515 6.35 -11.41 15.59
C MET A 515 6.99 -11.14 14.23
N VAL A 516 8.13 -10.45 14.20
CA VAL A 516 8.84 -10.17 12.95
C VAL A 516 9.33 -11.47 12.31
N ARG A 517 9.86 -12.41 13.10
CA ARG A 517 10.28 -13.73 12.58
C ARG A 517 9.12 -14.48 11.96
N VAL A 518 8.00 -14.62 12.68
CA VAL A 518 6.79 -15.27 12.17
C VAL A 518 6.33 -14.66 10.86
N ALA A 519 6.30 -13.32 10.77
CA ALA A 519 5.90 -12.65 9.53
C ALA A 519 6.88 -12.94 8.37
N ILE A 520 8.18 -13.09 8.62
CA ILE A 520 9.16 -13.50 7.61
C ILE A 520 8.94 -14.97 7.21
N ASP A 521 8.84 -15.89 8.18
CA ASP A 521 8.71 -17.33 7.93
C ASP A 521 7.41 -17.68 7.19
N GLU A 522 6.32 -16.96 7.47
CA GLU A 522 5.04 -17.11 6.77
C GLU A 522 5.00 -16.40 5.41
N GLY A 523 6.12 -15.80 4.97
CA GLY A 523 6.23 -15.09 3.70
C GLY A 523 5.42 -13.81 3.64
N LYS A 524 5.05 -13.24 4.80
CA LYS A 524 4.26 -12.02 4.92
C LYS A 524 5.13 -10.78 4.79
N LEU A 525 6.29 -10.76 5.44
CA LEU A 525 7.36 -9.81 5.16
C LEU A 525 8.25 -10.38 4.04
N MET A 526 8.41 -9.60 2.97
CA MET A 526 9.07 -10.06 1.75
C MET A 526 10.30 -9.23 1.42
N ASN A 527 11.34 -9.88 0.89
CA ASN A 527 12.47 -9.17 0.32
C ASN A 527 12.05 -8.39 -0.94
N ARG A 528 12.72 -7.26 -1.21
CA ARG A 528 12.60 -6.54 -2.49
C ARG A 528 13.29 -7.34 -3.62
N PRO A 529 13.14 -6.98 -4.91
CA PRO A 529 13.89 -7.62 -5.99
C PRO A 529 15.43 -7.52 -5.79
N PRO A 530 16.23 -8.43 -6.39
CA PRO A 530 17.68 -8.41 -6.32
C PRO A 530 18.28 -7.03 -6.61
N GLY A 531 19.27 -6.62 -5.81
CA GLY A 531 19.88 -5.30 -5.92
C GLY A 531 19.02 -4.16 -5.35
N ARG A 532 18.04 -4.44 -4.50
CA ARG A 532 17.37 -3.44 -3.67
C ARG A 532 17.39 -3.88 -2.22
N SER A 533 17.59 -2.91 -1.35
CA SER A 533 17.52 -3.08 0.09
C SER A 533 16.29 -2.35 0.62
N GLN A 534 15.90 -2.65 1.85
CA GLN A 534 14.83 -1.96 2.54
C GLN A 534 15.15 -1.82 4.03
N PHE A 535 14.57 -0.82 4.66
CA PHE A 535 14.63 -0.63 6.09
C PHE A 535 13.39 0.11 6.57
N GLU A 536 13.04 0.00 7.85
CA GLU A 536 11.98 0.82 8.42
C GLU A 536 12.14 0.92 9.94
N ILE A 537 12.00 2.14 10.48
CA ILE A 537 11.82 2.36 11.91
C ILE A 537 10.33 2.27 12.22
N PHE A 538 9.95 1.34 13.08
CA PHE A 538 8.59 1.20 13.56
C PHE A 538 8.58 1.15 15.08
N SER A 539 7.39 1.24 15.68
CA SER A 539 7.23 1.05 17.12
C SER A 539 6.16 0.02 17.44
N ALA A 540 6.30 -0.66 18.56
CA ALA A 540 5.27 -1.47 19.18
C ALA A 540 4.74 -0.77 20.43
N ASP A 541 3.42 -0.73 20.58
CA ASP A 541 2.77 -0.21 21.77
C ASP A 541 2.39 -1.40 22.67
N PHE A 542 3.07 -1.51 23.80
CA PHE A 542 2.89 -2.59 24.76
C PHE A 542 2.23 -2.10 26.04
N MET A 543 1.25 -2.84 26.55
CA MET A 543 0.76 -2.65 27.91
C MET A 543 1.17 -3.82 28.78
N LEU A 544 1.41 -3.52 30.04
CA LEU A 544 1.82 -4.48 31.06
C LEU A 544 0.60 -4.73 31.93
N ASP A 545 0.43 -5.97 32.39
CA ASP A 545 -0.52 -6.26 33.45
C ASP A 545 0.18 -6.37 34.82
N THR A 546 -0.62 -6.51 35.87
CA THR A 546 -0.13 -6.66 37.25
C THR A 546 0.67 -7.95 37.48
N GLU A 547 0.60 -8.93 36.58
CA GLU A 547 1.38 -10.17 36.62
C GLU A 547 2.71 -10.03 35.85
N GLY A 548 2.91 -8.90 35.17
CA GLY A 548 4.08 -8.58 34.36
C GLY A 548 4.01 -9.13 32.94
N SER A 549 2.88 -9.67 32.49
CA SER A 549 2.74 -10.10 31.11
C SER A 549 2.78 -8.90 30.18
N VAL A 550 3.38 -9.10 29.00
CA VAL A 550 3.44 -8.07 27.95
C VAL A 550 2.30 -8.32 26.97
N TRP A 551 1.50 -7.28 26.74
CA TRP A 551 0.37 -7.28 25.83
C TRP A 551 0.65 -6.34 24.66
N LEU A 552 0.69 -6.85 23.43
CA LEU A 552 0.83 -6.03 22.23
C LEU A 552 -0.51 -5.41 21.88
N ILE A 553 -0.55 -4.08 21.84
CA ILE A 553 -1.74 -3.33 21.43
C ILE A 553 -1.75 -3.18 19.91
N GLU A 554 -0.63 -2.70 19.34
CA GLU A 554 -0.42 -2.52 17.91
C GLU A 554 1.06 -2.31 17.57
N PHE A 555 1.42 -2.58 16.31
CA PHE A 555 2.58 -1.97 15.69
C PHE A 555 2.17 -0.67 15.00
N ASN A 556 3.12 0.25 14.86
CA ASN A 556 2.98 1.50 14.15
C ASN A 556 4.14 1.64 13.17
N PHE A 557 3.88 1.53 11.86
CA PHE A 557 4.91 1.63 10.80
C PHE A 557 5.16 3.05 10.27
N THR A 558 4.75 4.07 11.02
CA THR A 558 5.11 5.48 10.79
C THR A 558 5.04 6.23 12.12
N PRO A 559 5.78 5.81 13.16
CA PRO A 559 5.69 6.44 14.47
C PRO A 559 6.01 7.94 14.36
N VAL A 560 5.37 8.75 15.21
CA VAL A 560 5.75 10.16 15.32
C VAL A 560 7.18 10.23 15.86
N LEU A 561 8.09 10.74 15.03
CA LEU A 561 9.49 10.96 15.36
C LEU A 561 9.76 12.47 15.47
N PHE A 562 10.34 12.89 16.59
CA PHE A 562 10.73 14.28 16.81
C PHE A 562 12.25 14.43 16.74
N ASP A 563 12.70 15.10 15.69
CA ASP A 563 14.10 15.50 15.52
C ASP A 563 14.21 17.03 15.53
N PRO A 564 14.93 17.65 16.48
CA PRO A 564 15.12 19.09 16.52
C PRO A 564 15.82 19.63 15.28
N LEU A 565 16.70 18.86 14.61
CA LEU A 565 17.34 19.32 13.36
C LEU A 565 16.31 19.51 12.24
N TYR A 566 15.33 18.62 12.13
CA TYR A 566 14.33 18.70 11.07
C TYR A 566 13.22 19.71 11.37
N HIS A 567 12.78 19.79 12.62
CA HIS A 567 11.58 20.53 13.00
C HIS A 567 11.85 21.98 13.45
N SER A 568 13.02 22.29 13.99
CA SER A 568 13.28 23.63 14.56
C SER A 568 13.40 24.73 13.50
N HIS A 569 13.71 24.37 12.25
CA HIS A 569 13.87 25.34 11.16
C HIS A 569 12.57 25.74 10.48
N ASP A 570 11.50 24.97 10.65
CA ASP A 570 10.24 25.18 9.94
C ASP A 570 9.06 24.67 10.80
N PRO A 571 8.42 25.57 11.57
CA PRO A 571 7.29 25.23 12.42
C PRO A 571 6.09 24.63 11.66
N SER A 572 5.99 24.84 10.33
CA SER A 572 4.90 24.23 9.53
C SER A 572 4.99 22.70 9.48
N ARG A 573 6.16 22.14 9.79
CA ARG A 573 6.42 20.68 9.88
C ARG A 573 5.91 20.06 11.18
N LEU A 574 5.51 20.86 12.16
CA LEU A 574 4.90 20.39 13.41
C LEU A 574 3.43 20.03 13.17
N THR A 575 3.20 19.00 12.35
CA THR A 575 1.90 18.62 11.80
C THR A 575 0.93 18.04 12.83
N THR A 576 1.42 17.64 14.00
CA THR A 576 0.60 17.06 15.07
C THR A 576 0.78 17.81 16.39
N ASP A 577 -0.23 17.73 17.25
CA ASP A 577 -0.16 18.35 18.60
C ASP A 577 0.94 17.71 19.47
N GLY A 578 1.27 16.43 19.21
CA GLY A 578 2.40 15.75 19.81
C GLY A 578 3.73 16.41 19.42
N LEU A 579 3.97 16.61 18.12
CA LEU A 579 5.19 17.28 17.64
C LEU A 579 5.33 18.70 18.17
N LYS A 580 4.23 19.48 18.18
CA LYS A 580 4.24 20.84 18.74
C LYS A 580 4.65 20.85 20.21
N ARG A 581 4.13 19.90 20.99
CA ARG A 581 4.49 19.73 22.40
C ARG A 581 5.95 19.33 22.58
N TYR A 582 6.42 18.31 21.85
CA TYR A 582 7.82 17.85 21.94
C TYR A 582 8.78 18.98 21.57
N HIS A 583 8.43 19.78 20.56
CA HIS A 583 9.19 20.97 20.20
C HIS A 583 9.23 22.01 21.33
N ALA A 584 8.09 22.31 21.95
CA ALA A 584 8.05 23.25 23.09
C ALA A 584 8.89 22.75 24.29
N GLU A 585 8.78 21.46 24.62
CA GLU A 585 9.60 20.82 25.67
C GLU A 585 11.08 20.88 25.34
N HIS A 586 11.46 20.68 24.07
CA HIS A 586 12.86 20.83 23.61
C HIS A 586 13.36 22.28 23.65
N LEU A 587 12.52 23.27 23.33
CA LEU A 587 12.90 24.68 23.47
C LEU A 587 13.17 25.06 24.93
N GLU A 588 12.46 24.44 25.88
CA GLU A 588 12.63 24.68 27.31
C GLU A 588 13.82 23.92 27.91
N MET A 589 13.98 22.64 27.54
CA MET A 589 14.89 21.71 28.20
C MET A 589 16.13 21.32 27.36
N GLY A 590 16.18 21.74 26.09
CA GLY A 590 17.23 21.34 25.14
C GLY A 590 17.29 19.83 24.95
N ASP A 591 18.51 19.29 24.85
CA ASP A 591 18.77 17.86 24.65
C ASP A 591 18.31 16.97 25.81
N THR A 592 18.02 17.57 26.97
CA THR A 592 17.48 16.84 28.14
C THR A 592 15.97 16.66 28.09
N ALA A 593 15.30 17.20 27.07
CA ALA A 593 13.88 16.98 26.87
C ALA A 593 13.57 15.46 26.82
N PRO A 594 12.49 15.00 27.47
CA PRO A 594 12.15 13.57 27.49
C PRO A 594 12.04 12.98 26.09
N ILE A 595 11.52 13.75 25.14
CA ILE A 595 11.33 13.35 23.76
C ILE A 595 12.30 14.11 22.86
N ASN A 596 13.37 13.41 22.50
CA ASN A 596 14.34 13.84 21.50
C ASN A 596 14.84 12.58 20.78
N ASP A 597 14.32 12.34 19.57
CA ASP A 597 14.59 11.14 18.78
C ASP A 597 15.85 11.30 17.91
N HIS A 598 16.57 12.43 18.03
CA HIS A 598 17.74 12.78 17.21
C HIS A 598 18.77 11.65 17.10
N ASP A 599 19.29 11.17 18.23
CA ASP A 599 20.32 10.12 18.24
C ASP A 599 19.78 8.79 17.69
N MET A 600 18.53 8.43 18.01
CA MET A 600 17.90 7.21 17.50
C MET A 600 17.86 7.22 15.97
N ILE A 601 17.46 8.35 15.39
CA ILE A 601 17.34 8.54 13.94
C ILE A 601 18.72 8.58 13.28
N ARG A 602 19.64 9.39 13.82
CA ARG A 602 21.02 9.49 13.32
C ARG A 602 21.68 8.12 13.28
N ASP A 603 21.61 7.39 14.39
CA ASP A 603 22.24 6.08 14.50
C ASP A 603 21.58 5.06 13.54
N ALA A 604 20.25 5.10 13.38
CA ALA A 604 19.54 4.24 12.42
C ALA A 604 19.98 4.54 10.98
N VAL A 605 20.12 5.81 10.61
CA VAL A 605 20.67 6.23 9.31
C VAL A 605 22.09 5.69 9.13
N SER A 606 22.94 5.82 10.15
CA SER A 606 24.30 5.27 10.10
C SER A 606 24.35 3.73 9.97
N ILE A 607 23.46 3.01 10.65
CA ILE A 607 23.35 1.55 10.51
C ILE A 607 22.96 1.18 9.07
N VAL A 608 21.96 1.85 8.52
CA VAL A 608 21.39 1.53 7.20
C VAL A 608 22.30 1.95 6.04
N PHE A 609 22.85 3.16 6.11
CA PHE A 609 23.48 3.80 4.95
C PHE A 609 25.01 3.82 5.00
N ASP A 610 25.60 3.81 6.19
CA ASP A 610 27.06 3.77 6.35
C ASP A 610 27.56 2.34 6.64
N GLY A 611 26.65 1.39 6.89
CA GLY A 611 26.98 0.02 7.28
C GLY A 611 27.76 -0.03 8.60
N ILE A 612 27.59 0.96 9.47
CA ILE A 612 28.30 1.03 10.74
C ILE A 612 27.82 -0.14 11.60
N PRO A 613 28.72 -1.05 12.01
CA PRO A 613 28.34 -2.16 12.86
C PRO A 613 27.84 -1.64 14.20
N VAL A 614 26.70 -2.16 14.64
CA VAL A 614 26.17 -1.92 15.97
C VAL A 614 27.16 -2.49 16.99
N LYS A 615 27.89 -1.62 17.68
CA LYS A 615 28.80 -1.98 18.78
C LYS A 615 28.26 -1.44 20.10
N PRO A 616 28.35 -2.21 21.20
CA PRO A 616 28.02 -1.71 22.53
C PRO A 616 28.74 -0.39 22.82
N GLY A 617 28.00 0.60 23.31
CA GLY A 617 28.52 1.93 23.68
C GLY A 617 28.66 2.94 22.53
N LEU A 618 28.55 2.54 21.27
CA LEU A 618 28.53 3.48 20.13
C LEU A 618 27.11 3.93 19.75
N THR A 619 26.13 3.06 19.98
CA THR A 619 24.72 3.32 19.71
C THR A 619 23.84 2.64 20.75
N LYS A 620 22.60 3.13 20.89
CA LYS A 620 21.56 2.53 21.72
C LYS A 620 20.73 1.47 20.98
N TRP A 621 20.99 1.23 19.70
CA TRP A 621 20.42 0.09 18.99
C TRP A 621 21.11 -1.20 19.44
N GLU A 622 20.32 -2.24 19.75
CA GLU A 622 20.79 -3.60 20.03
C GLU A 622 20.42 -4.50 18.86
N HIS A 623 21.35 -5.35 18.39
CA HIS A 623 21.04 -6.33 17.36
C HIS A 623 20.28 -7.51 17.98
N ALA A 624 18.97 -7.57 17.75
CA ALA A 624 18.07 -8.52 18.40
C ALA A 624 17.87 -9.81 17.61
N MET A 625 18.02 -9.77 16.28
CA MET A 625 17.89 -10.95 15.42
C MET A 625 18.58 -10.72 14.08
N LYS A 626 19.31 -11.76 13.65
CA LYS A 626 19.74 -11.95 12.28
C LYS A 626 19.08 -13.23 11.75
N CYS A 627 18.30 -13.12 10.68
CA CYS A 627 17.84 -14.29 9.95
C CYS A 627 18.83 -14.57 8.82
N ASP A 628 19.70 -15.56 9.03
CA ASP A 628 20.25 -16.31 7.92
C ASP A 628 19.09 -17.15 7.32
N ASP A 629 19.12 -17.50 6.02
CA ASP A 629 18.01 -18.10 5.22
C ASP A 629 17.42 -19.46 5.72
N LYS A 630 17.60 -19.83 7.00
CA LYS A 630 17.06 -21.06 7.59
C LYS A 630 15.70 -20.82 8.27
N PRO A 631 14.67 -21.60 7.95
CA PRO A 631 13.35 -21.50 8.58
C PRO A 631 13.36 -21.73 10.09
N TYR A 632 12.54 -20.98 10.83
CA TYR A 632 12.40 -21.06 12.31
C TYR A 632 12.07 -22.46 12.86
N HIS A 633 11.38 -23.32 12.09
CA HIS A 633 11.03 -24.67 12.52
C HIS A 633 12.24 -25.59 12.77
N GLU A 634 13.41 -25.29 12.19
CA GLU A 634 14.64 -26.05 12.45
C GLU A 634 15.37 -25.60 13.73
N CYS A 635 15.03 -24.44 14.30
CA CYS A 635 15.72 -23.89 15.47
C CYS A 635 15.08 -24.27 16.82
N LEU A 636 13.89 -24.90 16.81
CA LEU A 636 13.16 -25.32 18.01
C LEU A 636 13.19 -26.83 18.28
N SER A 637 14.23 -27.54 17.84
CA SER A 637 14.46 -28.90 18.34
C SER A 637 15.07 -28.85 19.75
N PRO A 638 14.38 -29.33 20.81
CA PRO A 638 15.00 -29.50 22.12
C PRO A 638 15.93 -30.72 22.04
N THR A 639 17.19 -30.50 21.71
CA THR A 639 18.24 -31.52 21.83
C THR A 639 19.31 -31.06 22.81
N HIS A 640 18.91 -30.87 24.06
CA HIS A 640 19.79 -31.15 25.18
C HIS A 640 19.18 -32.28 25.99
N PRO A 641 19.81 -33.47 26.04
CA PRO A 641 19.48 -34.45 27.05
C PRO A 641 19.76 -33.81 28.41
N ILE A 642 18.76 -33.82 29.28
CA ILE A 642 18.99 -33.65 30.71
C ILE A 642 19.76 -34.90 31.13
N ASP A 643 21.08 -34.78 31.27
CA ASP A 643 21.89 -35.82 31.92
C ASP A 643 21.48 -35.86 33.39
N GLY A 644 20.79 -36.94 33.74
CA GLY A 644 20.61 -37.36 35.12
C GLY A 644 21.84 -38.15 35.58
N SER A 645 22.54 -37.60 36.56
CA SER A 645 23.31 -38.35 37.57
C SER A 645 23.35 -37.55 38.86
#